data_AF-A0A2A4UI53-F1
#
_entry.id   AF-A0A2A4UI53-F1
#
_cell.length_a   1.000
_cell.length_b   1.000
_cell.length_c   1.000
_cell.angle_alpha   90.00
_cell.angle_beta   90.00
_cell.angle_gamma   90.00
#
_symmetry.space_group_name_H-M   'P 1'
#
loop_
_entity.id
_entity.type
_entity.pdbx_description
1 polymer ?
#
loop_
_entity_poly.entity_id
_entity_poly.type
_entity_poly.pdbx_seq_one_letter_code
_entity_poly.pdbx_strand_id
1 'polypeptide(L)'
;MTDDLHPFSNPGRTKLSLVSRGLALPDGLPDSSRWLAQSNSAESTLDVRLPSGHFCSVPVGQPYTEASGFSLKLGDDGMAVMSCGGETETVELVEAPAFYSKLTRKGSRMGSFASLHDRLLILQPFMGCGFFAQPDQACAYCQFDSMLNEEQPPLRDALELVEVVLAALDEREVDTVYLYNGFTPNDDVGLSRLIPVIALLRRHLGHRQIALETVAPKDVSVIDALYAAGLDIFICNLEVFDGKRFAEICPGKERQGGQDAIWHALEHANKVFRSGAVVSHLIVGLEPLESTLSGLKALIDKGIVPLLIPFRPLPGTPLQDVKIPALDDVENALLLQYHLLETSGLPTHRLRDMGRVLTPMESRVLDGEQPALSERWVISSFGRHWGGWLDGLRRHVRVGKGEKTDDRPFHRLLAAQAAPFVVMFMIVMAFAVGAISDAPEGLSSEGWQALLVFLLCLVLWVTQLLPLAVTSLLGMALLPMLGVMPASNVFALFGNPAVFFILGAFMLVAGVMQSGLSERVALGILDRVAHSPKQLLCAMLLLPALMACVMPEHAVAALFLPIAWEIVRSLGLKKGHVYAQAIFFALAWGAIIGGVTTLLGGARGPLALALSSELTGHSFSFLQWTLAALPLVIGVLSVALYLLLRMTSYVTLDLQAVRQRFTQRRLELGGLGIKGWLMAVLMSATVLAWVLAGHANTLASISLIAVVLMFALRLVEWKAIEQHVSWSVVLMYGGAIAIGKALSDTGAAMWLAHSLIPGDMVGLALVALLVLMTLFFTEGVSNAAAVAIVLPIAMPIGMAAGLDPVGVALTIGIIAGFAFMLTMGTPPNAMIYASGYLNSGSMLRYGAVLSLSAFLLFILVATYWWPVVGLSLLEVQ
;
A
#
# COMPACT_ATOMS: atom_id res chain seq x y z
N MET A 1 12.43 28.50 -54.64
CA MET A 1 12.68 27.05 -54.58
C MET A 1 13.92 26.92 -53.73
N THR A 2 13.77 26.63 -52.45
CA THR A 2 14.92 26.43 -51.56
C THR A 2 15.51 25.06 -51.85
N ASP A 3 16.84 24.96 -51.76
CA ASP A 3 17.65 23.75 -51.93
C ASP A 3 17.43 22.74 -50.78
N ASP A 4 16.18 22.52 -50.34
CA ASP A 4 15.85 21.55 -49.30
C ASP A 4 16.12 20.14 -49.84
N LEU A 5 16.95 19.36 -49.15
CA LEU A 5 17.09 17.92 -49.42
C LEU A 5 15.72 17.24 -49.31
N HIS A 6 15.42 16.36 -50.27
CA HIS A 6 14.14 15.66 -50.34
C HIS A 6 13.88 14.89 -49.02
N PRO A 7 12.65 14.87 -48.46
CA PRO A 7 12.39 14.22 -47.18
C PRO A 7 12.73 12.72 -47.13
N PHE A 8 12.73 12.01 -48.26
CA PHE A 8 13.14 10.60 -48.36
C PHE A 8 14.64 10.39 -48.57
N SER A 9 15.45 11.44 -48.57
CA SER A 9 16.91 11.33 -48.74
C SER A 9 17.59 10.54 -47.61
N ASN A 10 17.01 10.54 -46.41
CA ASN A 10 17.55 9.87 -45.23
C ASN A 10 16.39 9.43 -44.31
N PRO A 11 16.37 8.19 -43.78
CA PRO A 11 15.35 7.73 -42.84
C PRO A 11 15.12 8.62 -41.61
N GLY A 12 16.18 9.23 -41.06
CA GLY A 12 16.10 10.18 -39.96
C GLY A 12 15.39 11.47 -40.37
N ARG A 13 15.66 11.96 -41.59
CA ARG A 13 14.98 13.12 -42.18
C ARG A 13 13.52 12.81 -42.52
N THR A 14 13.24 11.59 -42.99
CA THR A 14 11.86 11.10 -43.17
C THR A 14 11.11 11.14 -41.85
N LYS A 15 11.66 10.55 -40.78
CA LYS A 15 11.08 10.58 -39.43
C LYS A 15 10.85 12.00 -38.95
N LEU A 16 11.88 12.85 -39.01
CA LEU A 16 11.83 14.26 -38.59
C LEU A 16 10.75 15.04 -39.34
N SER A 17 10.67 14.87 -40.65
CA SER A 17 9.68 15.56 -41.48
C SER A 17 8.26 15.10 -41.14
N LEU A 18 8.03 13.80 -40.93
CA LEU A 18 6.72 13.26 -40.56
C LEU A 18 6.25 13.75 -39.19
N VAL A 19 7.10 13.73 -38.17
CA VAL A 19 6.72 14.20 -36.82
C VAL A 19 6.58 15.73 -36.73
N SER A 20 7.19 16.48 -37.65
CA SER A 20 7.12 17.95 -37.67
C SER A 20 5.96 18.48 -38.51
N ARG A 21 5.74 17.91 -39.71
CA ARG A 21 4.74 18.36 -40.69
C ARG A 21 3.46 17.53 -40.67
N GLY A 22 3.50 16.34 -40.07
CA GLY A 22 2.39 15.38 -40.06
C GLY A 22 2.05 14.86 -41.46
N LEU A 23 0.88 14.24 -41.56
CA LEU A 23 0.44 13.58 -42.79
C LEU A 23 -1.00 13.96 -43.15
N ALA A 24 -1.22 14.27 -44.43
CA ALA A 24 -2.54 14.55 -44.97
C ALA A 24 -3.26 13.24 -45.32
N LEU A 25 -4.52 13.11 -44.90
CA LEU A 25 -5.39 11.96 -45.18
C LEU A 25 -6.61 12.39 -46.04
N PRO A 26 -6.41 12.80 -47.30
CA PRO A 26 -7.48 13.35 -48.14
C PRO A 26 -8.58 12.33 -48.47
N ASP A 27 -8.22 11.06 -48.67
CA ASP A 27 -9.16 9.97 -48.99
C ASP A 27 -9.72 9.29 -47.72
N GLY A 28 -9.25 9.69 -46.53
CA GLY A 28 -9.53 9.01 -45.26
C GLY A 28 -8.86 7.63 -45.13
N LEU A 29 -8.93 7.04 -43.94
CA LEU A 29 -8.53 5.64 -43.69
C LEU A 29 -9.78 4.77 -43.50
N PRO A 30 -9.88 3.60 -44.16
CA PRO A 30 -10.93 2.64 -43.86
C PRO A 30 -10.77 2.12 -42.43
N ASP A 31 -11.88 2.01 -41.69
CA ASP A 31 -11.90 1.68 -40.25
C ASP A 31 -10.91 2.53 -39.43
N SER A 32 -10.94 3.86 -39.62
CA SER A 32 -9.99 4.80 -39.01
C SER A 32 -9.77 4.62 -37.50
N SER A 33 -10.76 4.14 -36.74
CA SER A 33 -10.64 3.82 -35.31
C SER A 33 -9.65 2.69 -34.99
N ARG A 34 -9.30 1.84 -35.97
CA ARG A 34 -8.29 0.79 -35.86
C ARG A 34 -6.86 1.34 -35.90
N TRP A 35 -6.67 2.43 -36.63
CA TRP A 35 -5.33 2.97 -36.93
C TRP A 35 -5.00 4.24 -36.15
N LEU A 36 -6.03 5.02 -35.81
CA LEU A 36 -5.86 6.31 -35.15
C LEU A 36 -5.91 6.16 -33.63
N ALA A 37 -4.81 6.51 -32.97
CA ALA A 37 -4.78 6.67 -31.53
C ALA A 37 -5.36 8.05 -31.17
N GLN A 38 -6.53 8.05 -30.53
CA GLN A 38 -7.18 9.26 -30.03
C GLN A 38 -6.96 9.38 -28.52
N SER A 39 -6.13 10.35 -28.12
CA SER A 39 -6.03 10.80 -26.73
C SER A 39 -6.76 12.13 -26.56
N ASN A 40 -7.34 12.41 -25.39
CA ASN A 40 -8.11 13.63 -25.13
C ASN A 40 -7.26 14.91 -25.00
N SER A 41 -5.97 14.85 -25.32
CA SER A 41 -4.99 15.84 -24.86
C SER A 41 -3.68 15.86 -25.64
N ALA A 42 -3.56 14.99 -26.65
CA ALA A 42 -2.56 15.07 -27.69
C ALA A 42 -3.26 14.94 -29.04
N GLU A 43 -2.58 15.42 -30.09
CA GLU A 43 -3.04 15.28 -31.47
C GLU A 43 -3.38 13.81 -31.77
N SER A 44 -4.35 13.59 -32.68
CA SER A 44 -4.58 12.24 -33.18
C SER A 44 -3.32 11.79 -33.91
N THR A 45 -2.83 10.61 -33.58
CA THR A 45 -1.61 10.06 -34.19
C THR A 45 -1.89 8.79 -34.96
N LEU A 46 -1.17 8.64 -36.06
CA LEU A 46 -1.06 7.43 -36.86
C LEU A 46 0.34 6.87 -36.66
N ASP A 47 0.44 5.65 -36.14
CA ASP A 47 1.73 5.00 -35.94
C ASP A 47 2.15 4.26 -37.21
N VAL A 48 3.36 4.57 -37.69
CA VAL A 48 3.95 3.96 -38.90
C VAL A 48 5.35 3.45 -38.62
N ARG A 49 5.72 2.35 -39.27
CA ARG A 49 7.09 1.83 -39.29
C ARG A 49 7.69 2.05 -40.68
N LEU A 50 8.82 2.78 -40.71
CA LEU A 50 9.57 3.07 -41.93
C LEU A 50 10.30 1.82 -42.44
N PRO A 51 10.68 1.74 -43.73
CA PRO A 51 11.49 0.63 -44.28
C PRO A 51 12.80 0.36 -43.52
N SER A 52 13.37 1.41 -42.92
CA SER A 52 14.56 1.35 -42.08
C SER A 52 14.32 0.70 -40.70
N GLY A 53 13.07 0.35 -40.38
CA GLY A 53 12.65 -0.24 -39.10
C GLY A 53 12.28 0.78 -38.02
N HIS A 54 12.52 2.07 -38.25
CA HIS A 54 12.21 3.15 -37.29
C HIS A 54 10.70 3.32 -37.11
N PHE A 55 10.29 3.46 -35.85
CA PHE A 55 8.92 3.76 -35.47
C PHE A 55 8.67 5.27 -35.44
N CYS A 56 7.52 5.69 -35.97
CA CYS A 56 7.10 7.08 -36.06
C CYS A 56 5.63 7.22 -35.66
N SER A 57 5.34 7.98 -34.61
CA SER A 57 3.98 8.45 -34.31
C SER A 57 3.72 9.76 -35.05
N VAL A 58 2.93 9.69 -36.12
CA VAL A 58 2.73 10.79 -37.07
C VAL A 58 1.45 11.56 -36.72
N PRO A 59 1.51 12.88 -36.49
CA PRO A 59 0.32 13.70 -36.28
C PRO A 59 -0.57 13.74 -37.52
N VAL A 60 -1.89 13.66 -37.31
CA VAL A 60 -2.91 13.76 -38.36
C VAL A 60 -4.12 14.54 -37.86
N GLY A 61 -4.92 15.07 -38.80
CA GLY A 61 -6.20 15.71 -38.49
C GLY A 61 -6.10 17.10 -37.86
N GLN A 62 -4.97 17.78 -38.04
CA GLN A 62 -4.77 19.20 -37.69
C GLN A 62 -4.61 20.05 -38.97
N PRO A 63 -4.93 21.36 -38.95
CA PRO A 63 -4.81 22.22 -40.12
C PRO A 63 -3.42 22.22 -40.77
N TYR A 64 -2.36 22.17 -39.96
CA TYR A 64 -1.00 22.10 -40.48
C TYR A 64 -0.65 20.74 -41.12
N THR A 65 -1.29 19.66 -40.67
CA THR A 65 -1.11 18.31 -41.23
C THR A 65 -1.87 18.15 -42.56
N GLU A 66 -2.99 18.85 -42.73
CA GLU A 66 -3.72 18.90 -44.01
C GLU A 66 -2.93 19.65 -45.08
N ALA A 67 -2.15 20.66 -44.67
CA ALA A 67 -1.20 21.37 -45.53
C ALA A 67 0.12 20.61 -45.76
N SER A 68 0.27 19.40 -45.19
CA SER A 68 1.47 18.59 -45.36
C SER A 68 1.64 18.14 -46.81
N GLY A 69 2.89 18.12 -47.27
CA GLY A 69 3.25 17.53 -48.57
C GLY A 69 3.22 15.99 -48.58
N PHE A 70 2.94 15.35 -47.44
CA PHE A 70 2.82 13.90 -47.32
C PHE A 70 1.37 13.46 -47.44
N SER A 71 1.12 12.47 -48.29
CA SER A 71 -0.15 11.74 -48.34
C SER A 71 0.08 10.24 -48.23
N LEU A 72 -0.90 9.53 -47.70
CA LEU A 72 -0.86 8.07 -47.54
C LEU A 72 -2.03 7.42 -48.28
N LYS A 73 -1.75 6.30 -48.95
CA LYS A 73 -2.77 5.40 -49.52
C LYS A 73 -2.56 3.98 -49.04
N LEU A 74 -3.63 3.33 -48.58
CA LEU A 74 -3.60 1.95 -48.12
C LEU A 74 -3.68 0.99 -49.32
N GLY A 75 -2.78 0.00 -49.38
CA GLY A 75 -2.82 -1.10 -50.35
C GLY A 75 -3.63 -2.30 -49.85
N ASP A 76 -4.00 -3.19 -50.77
CA ASP A 76 -4.80 -4.40 -50.49
C ASP A 76 -4.04 -5.47 -49.68
N ASP A 77 -2.72 -5.34 -49.54
CA ASP A 77 -1.79 -6.26 -48.87
C ASP A 77 -1.46 -5.85 -47.42
N GLY A 78 -2.08 -4.79 -46.89
CA GLY A 78 -1.84 -4.27 -45.55
C GLY A 78 -0.64 -3.32 -45.43
N MET A 79 0.09 -3.10 -46.53
CA MET A 79 1.14 -2.09 -46.62
C MET A 79 0.55 -0.77 -47.11
N ALA A 80 1.08 0.36 -46.66
CA ALA A 80 0.65 1.67 -47.11
C ALA A 80 1.73 2.35 -47.96
N VAL A 81 1.32 3.02 -49.03
CA VAL A 81 2.21 3.79 -49.90
C VAL A 81 2.12 5.25 -49.46
N MET A 82 3.24 5.78 -48.99
CA MET A 82 3.41 7.17 -48.60
C MET A 82 4.05 7.95 -49.74
N SER A 83 3.49 9.09 -50.12
CA SER A 83 3.98 9.91 -51.23
C SER A 83 4.28 11.34 -50.76
N CYS A 84 5.43 11.88 -51.20
CA CYS A 84 5.82 13.27 -50.97
C CYS A 84 6.63 13.78 -52.16
N GLY A 85 6.34 14.98 -52.66
CA GLY A 85 7.18 15.65 -53.68
C GLY A 85 7.34 14.92 -55.03
N GLY A 86 6.50 13.91 -55.33
CA GLY A 86 6.61 13.07 -56.53
C GLY A 86 7.34 11.74 -56.32
N GLU A 87 7.92 11.52 -55.14
CA GLU A 87 8.51 10.24 -54.74
C GLU A 87 7.55 9.45 -53.82
N THR A 88 7.78 8.14 -53.70
CA THR A 88 6.95 7.24 -52.88
C THR A 88 7.80 6.26 -52.08
N GLU A 89 7.42 5.99 -50.84
CA GLU A 89 7.97 4.92 -50.01
C GLU A 89 6.85 4.01 -49.48
N THR A 90 7.13 2.72 -49.31
CA THR A 90 6.21 1.78 -48.68
C THR A 90 6.45 1.77 -47.16
N VAL A 91 5.39 1.99 -46.37
CA VAL A 91 5.43 1.96 -44.91
C VAL A 91 4.47 0.91 -44.36
N GLU A 92 4.80 0.39 -43.18
CA GLU A 92 3.90 -0.49 -42.44
C GLU A 92 3.04 0.36 -41.50
N LEU A 93 1.71 0.18 -41.55
CA LEU A 93 0.81 0.79 -40.57
C LEU A 93 0.75 -0.06 -39.31
N VAL A 94 0.84 0.60 -38.17
CA VAL A 94 0.76 -0.05 -36.87
C VAL A 94 -0.61 0.23 -36.24
N GLU A 95 -1.30 -0.83 -35.82
CA GLU A 95 -2.61 -0.69 -35.18
C GLU A 95 -2.54 0.09 -33.86
N ALA A 96 -3.56 0.92 -33.64
CA ALA A 96 -3.76 1.64 -32.40
C ALA A 96 -4.02 0.62 -31.26
N PRO A 97 -3.34 0.76 -30.10
CA PRO A 97 -3.57 -0.13 -28.96
C PRO A 97 -5.03 -0.18 -28.51
N ALA A 98 -5.53 -1.37 -28.19
CA ALA A 98 -6.90 -1.58 -27.74
C ALA A 98 -7.19 -0.89 -26.39
N PHE A 99 -6.16 -0.69 -25.55
CA PHE A 99 -6.33 -0.08 -24.23
C PHE A 99 -6.94 1.31 -24.30
N TYR A 100 -6.72 2.08 -25.37
CA TYR A 100 -7.35 3.41 -25.54
C TYR A 100 -8.87 3.37 -25.40
N SER A 101 -9.50 2.26 -25.80
CA SER A 101 -10.96 2.07 -25.75
C SER A 101 -11.49 1.44 -24.46
N LYS A 102 -10.60 0.86 -23.63
CA LYS A 102 -10.97 0.22 -22.36
C LYS A 102 -11.46 1.26 -21.33
N LEU A 103 -12.27 0.78 -20.38
CA LEU A 103 -12.77 1.58 -19.26
C LEU A 103 -12.01 1.25 -17.98
N THR A 104 -11.70 2.29 -17.22
CA THR A 104 -11.19 2.21 -15.83
C THR A 104 -12.26 1.74 -14.86
N ARG A 105 -11.88 1.42 -13.62
CA ARG A 105 -12.82 1.04 -12.55
C ARG A 105 -13.94 2.04 -12.26
N LYS A 106 -13.78 3.33 -12.56
CA LYS A 106 -14.85 4.34 -12.40
C LYS A 106 -15.55 4.67 -13.71
N GLY A 107 -15.31 3.90 -14.78
CA GLY A 107 -16.00 4.03 -16.06
C GLY A 107 -15.43 5.09 -17.01
N SER A 108 -14.25 5.65 -16.72
CA SER A 108 -13.59 6.62 -17.63
C SER A 108 -12.79 5.89 -18.71
N ARG A 109 -12.80 6.40 -19.95
CA ARG A 109 -12.01 5.87 -21.08
C ARG A 109 -10.51 6.02 -20.81
N MET A 110 -9.74 4.93 -20.88
CA MET A 110 -8.30 4.92 -20.58
C MET A 110 -7.50 5.82 -21.54
N GLY A 111 -7.92 5.95 -22.82
CA GLY A 111 -7.31 6.89 -23.76
C GLY A 111 -7.40 8.38 -23.36
N SER A 112 -8.24 8.72 -22.38
CA SER A 112 -8.26 10.08 -21.81
C SER A 112 -7.16 10.34 -20.78
N PHE A 113 -6.44 9.31 -20.35
CA PHE A 113 -5.41 9.39 -19.31
C PHE A 113 -4.00 9.38 -19.89
N ALA A 114 -3.80 8.75 -21.05
CA ALA A 114 -2.47 8.51 -21.59
C ALA A 114 -2.43 8.53 -23.12
N SER A 115 -1.24 8.86 -23.65
CA SER A 115 -0.84 8.62 -25.02
C SER A 115 0.43 7.78 -25.05
N LEU A 116 0.50 6.82 -25.96
CA LEU A 116 1.64 5.92 -26.16
C LEU A 116 2.34 6.30 -27.46
N HIS A 117 3.65 6.55 -27.38
CA HIS A 117 4.53 6.83 -28.51
C HIS A 117 5.68 5.82 -28.50
N ASP A 118 5.61 4.81 -29.36
CA ASP A 118 6.53 3.65 -29.35
C ASP A 118 6.62 2.98 -27.96
N ARG A 119 7.67 3.30 -27.20
CA ARG A 119 7.98 2.77 -25.85
C ARG A 119 7.80 3.81 -24.74
N LEU A 120 7.32 5.01 -25.09
CA LEU A 120 7.06 6.14 -24.20
C LEU A 120 5.56 6.24 -23.91
N LEU A 121 5.15 5.96 -22.67
CA LEU A 121 3.77 6.17 -22.24
C LEU A 121 3.66 7.51 -21.53
N ILE A 122 3.09 8.52 -22.18
CA ILE A 122 2.77 9.81 -21.58
C ILE A 122 1.48 9.67 -20.80
N LEU A 123 1.51 9.95 -19.51
CA LEU A 123 0.41 9.82 -18.57
C LEU A 123 0.10 11.19 -17.96
N GLN A 124 -1.19 11.52 -17.88
CA GLN A 124 -1.66 12.82 -17.40
C GLN A 124 -2.33 12.66 -16.04
N PRO A 125 -1.59 12.91 -14.94
CA PRO A 125 -2.13 12.74 -13.60
C PRO A 125 -3.17 13.81 -13.25
N PHE A 126 -3.06 15.01 -13.81
CA PHE A 126 -4.00 16.11 -13.59
C PHE A 126 -4.97 16.27 -14.75
N MET A 127 -6.18 16.72 -14.44
CA MET A 127 -7.24 17.00 -15.43
C MET A 127 -7.08 18.37 -16.12
N GLY A 128 -5.94 19.06 -15.96
CA GLY A 128 -5.76 20.43 -16.44
C GLY A 128 -4.43 21.05 -16.03
N CYS A 129 -4.23 22.30 -16.47
CA CYS A 129 -3.14 23.17 -16.06
C CYS A 129 -3.72 24.51 -15.58
N GLY A 130 -3.40 24.93 -14.36
CA GLY A 130 -4.00 26.11 -13.72
C GLY A 130 -3.74 27.44 -14.45
N PHE A 131 -2.75 27.51 -15.35
CA PHE A 131 -2.57 28.69 -16.21
C PHE A 131 -3.73 28.93 -17.17
N PHE A 132 -4.49 27.89 -17.55
CA PHE A 132 -5.69 28.03 -18.40
C PHE A 132 -6.91 28.57 -17.63
N ALA A 133 -6.88 28.53 -16.30
CA ALA A 133 -7.93 29.11 -15.47
C ALA A 133 -7.81 30.64 -15.34
N GLN A 134 -6.64 31.19 -15.65
CA GLN A 134 -6.34 32.61 -15.46
C GLN A 134 -6.19 33.31 -16.83
N PRO A 135 -6.83 34.49 -17.03
CA PRO A 135 -6.69 35.24 -18.27
C PRO A 135 -5.23 35.57 -18.57
N ASP A 136 -4.82 35.40 -19.83
CA ASP A 136 -3.50 35.77 -20.35
C ASP A 136 -2.29 35.12 -19.65
N GLN A 137 -2.46 33.93 -19.07
CA GLN A 137 -1.37 33.18 -18.43
C GLN A 137 -1.01 31.86 -19.11
N ALA A 138 -1.90 31.31 -19.94
CA ALA A 138 -1.59 30.13 -20.74
C ALA A 138 -0.41 30.40 -21.68
N CYS A 139 0.42 29.37 -21.91
CA CYS A 139 1.52 29.48 -22.87
C CYS A 139 0.94 29.60 -24.29
N ALA A 140 1.45 30.54 -25.09
CA ALA A 140 0.90 30.94 -26.38
C ALA A 140 0.91 29.83 -27.45
N TYR A 141 1.72 28.78 -27.26
CA TYR A 141 1.78 27.59 -28.13
C TYR A 141 1.01 26.39 -27.57
N CYS A 142 0.56 26.42 -26.31
CA CYS A 142 0.07 25.24 -25.63
C CYS A 142 -1.45 25.12 -25.79
N GLN A 143 -1.89 23.96 -26.28
CA GLN A 143 -3.28 23.55 -26.24
C GLN A 143 -3.38 22.40 -25.23
N PHE A 144 -3.48 22.73 -23.95
CA PHE A 144 -3.83 21.73 -22.94
C PHE A 144 -5.34 21.54 -23.08
N ASP A 145 -5.77 20.54 -23.84
CA ASP A 145 -7.19 20.22 -24.06
C ASP A 145 -7.78 19.64 -22.75
N SER A 146 -7.93 20.49 -21.73
CA SER A 146 -8.49 20.09 -20.45
C SER A 146 -10.00 20.24 -20.44
N MET A 147 -10.66 19.16 -20.02
CA MET A 147 -12.08 19.13 -19.69
C MET A 147 -12.47 20.07 -18.53
N LEU A 148 -11.50 20.70 -17.81
CA LEU A 148 -11.74 21.63 -16.69
C LEU A 148 -10.64 22.71 -16.58
N ASN A 149 -10.99 23.98 -16.79
CA ASN A 149 -10.12 25.15 -16.57
C ASN A 149 -10.20 25.64 -15.12
N GLU A 150 -9.85 24.78 -14.16
CA GLU A 150 -9.84 25.12 -12.73
C GLU A 150 -8.47 25.64 -12.29
N GLU A 151 -8.44 26.61 -11.38
CA GLU A 151 -7.17 27.16 -10.84
C GLU A 151 -6.30 26.07 -10.21
N GLN A 152 -6.92 25.12 -9.52
CA GLN A 152 -6.25 23.93 -8.99
C GLN A 152 -6.81 22.68 -9.67
N PRO A 153 -6.19 22.22 -10.77
CA PRO A 153 -6.67 21.06 -11.50
C PRO A 153 -6.84 19.83 -10.57
N PRO A 154 -7.94 19.07 -10.70
CA PRO A 154 -8.14 17.89 -9.91
C PRO A 154 -7.12 16.80 -10.32
N LEU A 155 -6.56 16.13 -9.32
CA LEU A 155 -5.70 14.96 -9.51
C LEU A 155 -6.60 13.76 -9.76
N ARG A 156 -6.30 13.01 -10.82
CA ARG A 156 -6.97 11.73 -11.11
C ARG A 156 -6.68 10.71 -10.01
N ASP A 157 -7.57 9.73 -9.89
CA ASP A 157 -7.38 8.65 -8.93
C ASP A 157 -6.09 7.88 -9.22
N ALA A 158 -5.25 7.71 -8.20
CA ALA A 158 -3.97 7.05 -8.34
C ALA A 158 -4.08 5.59 -8.81
N LEU A 159 -5.16 4.89 -8.45
CA LEU A 159 -5.38 3.51 -8.89
C LEU A 159 -5.83 3.46 -10.35
N GLU A 160 -6.65 4.40 -10.81
CA GLU A 160 -7.03 4.48 -12.23
C GLU A 160 -5.80 4.78 -13.11
N LEU A 161 -4.88 5.63 -12.64
CA LEU A 161 -3.60 5.88 -13.31
C LEU A 161 -2.76 4.59 -13.42
N VAL A 162 -2.70 3.78 -12.37
CA VAL A 162 -2.02 2.47 -12.40
C VAL A 162 -2.71 1.49 -13.33
N GLU A 163 -4.05 1.44 -13.33
CA GLU A 163 -4.83 0.57 -14.23
C GLU A 163 -4.52 0.86 -15.71
N VAL A 164 -4.47 2.15 -16.09
CA VAL A 164 -4.12 2.57 -17.46
C VAL A 164 -2.69 2.14 -17.82
N VAL A 165 -1.74 2.35 -16.91
CA VAL A 165 -0.33 1.97 -17.11
C VAL A 165 -0.18 0.46 -17.29
N LEU A 166 -0.85 -0.34 -16.46
CA LEU A 166 -0.84 -1.80 -16.57
C LEU A 166 -1.51 -2.28 -17.86
N ALA A 167 -2.62 -1.66 -18.28
CA ALA A 167 -3.29 -1.99 -19.53
C ALA A 167 -2.42 -1.69 -20.76
N ALA A 168 -1.67 -0.58 -20.74
CA ALA A 168 -0.72 -0.27 -21.80
C ALA A 168 0.46 -1.26 -21.83
N LEU A 169 0.99 -1.63 -20.65
CA LEU A 169 2.08 -2.60 -20.51
C LEU A 169 1.73 -4.02 -20.98
N ASP A 170 0.45 -4.39 -20.92
CA ASP A 170 -0.05 -5.70 -21.37
C ASP A 170 -0.09 -5.81 -22.91
N GLU A 171 -0.19 -4.67 -23.60
CA GLU A 171 -0.34 -4.61 -25.06
C GLU A 171 0.95 -4.21 -25.79
N ARG A 172 1.78 -3.33 -25.20
CA ARG A 172 3.01 -2.81 -25.80
C ARG A 172 4.15 -2.77 -24.78
N GLU A 173 5.37 -2.91 -25.26
CA GLU A 173 6.56 -2.80 -24.41
C GLU A 173 6.83 -1.32 -24.09
N VAL A 174 6.56 -0.91 -22.85
CA VAL A 174 6.82 0.45 -22.35
C VAL A 174 8.07 0.44 -21.48
N ASP A 175 9.03 1.31 -21.79
CA ASP A 175 10.26 1.49 -21.01
C ASP A 175 10.21 2.73 -20.11
N THR A 176 9.53 3.79 -20.57
CA THR A 176 9.42 5.06 -19.82
C THR A 176 7.96 5.45 -19.66
N VAL A 177 7.54 5.64 -18.41
CA VAL A 177 6.26 6.30 -18.08
C VAL A 177 6.55 7.76 -17.79
N TYR A 178 6.00 8.63 -18.62
CA TYR A 178 6.24 10.06 -18.63
C TYR A 178 5.05 10.80 -18.03
N LEU A 179 5.21 11.36 -16.84
CA LEU A 179 4.17 12.15 -16.18
C LEU A 179 4.21 13.59 -16.70
N TYR A 180 3.12 14.01 -17.35
CA TYR A 180 2.96 15.37 -17.84
C TYR A 180 2.19 16.21 -16.82
N ASN A 181 2.88 17.05 -16.05
CA ASN A 181 2.28 17.85 -14.98
C ASN A 181 1.86 19.25 -15.47
N GLY A 182 0.66 19.67 -15.07
CA GLY A 182 0.19 21.05 -15.20
C GLY A 182 0.67 21.95 -14.05
N PHE A 183 0.21 23.20 -14.06
CA PHE A 183 0.46 24.15 -12.98
C PHE A 183 -0.64 24.11 -11.91
N THR A 184 -0.27 24.30 -10.64
CA THR A 184 -1.19 24.61 -9.53
C THR A 184 -0.64 25.83 -8.79
N PRO A 185 -1.49 26.80 -8.36
CA PRO A 185 -1.08 28.00 -7.63
C PRO A 185 -0.71 27.70 -6.17
N ASN A 186 0.44 27.06 -5.99
CA ASN A 186 1.09 26.81 -4.70
C ASN A 186 2.63 26.76 -4.89
N ASP A 187 3.40 26.80 -3.80
CA ASP A 187 4.86 26.96 -3.88
C ASP A 187 5.58 25.77 -4.55
N ASP A 188 5.01 24.57 -4.45
CA ASP A 188 5.54 23.35 -5.07
C ASP A 188 4.87 23.02 -6.42
N VAL A 189 4.05 23.92 -6.96
CA VAL A 189 3.29 23.79 -8.22
C VAL A 189 2.48 22.50 -8.38
N GLY A 190 2.04 21.91 -7.26
CA GLY A 190 1.22 20.70 -7.20
C GLY A 190 2.02 19.40 -7.13
N LEU A 191 3.35 19.48 -7.07
CA LEU A 191 4.25 18.32 -7.11
C LEU A 191 4.12 17.38 -5.91
N SER A 192 3.83 17.89 -4.71
CA SER A 192 3.62 17.04 -3.52
C SER A 192 2.47 16.05 -3.68
N ARG A 193 1.45 16.39 -4.49
CA ARG A 193 0.32 15.50 -4.79
C ARG A 193 0.72 14.33 -5.69
N LEU A 194 1.83 14.45 -6.43
CA LEU A 194 2.36 13.39 -7.29
C LEU A 194 3.28 12.41 -6.54
N ILE A 195 3.80 12.77 -5.36
CA ILE A 195 4.68 11.90 -4.56
C ILE A 195 4.02 10.53 -4.31
N PRO A 196 2.76 10.43 -3.81
CA PRO A 196 2.12 9.13 -3.61
C PRO A 196 1.87 8.37 -4.92
N VAL A 197 1.57 9.10 -6.01
CA VAL A 197 1.33 8.53 -7.33
C VAL A 197 2.61 7.90 -7.88
N ILE A 198 3.74 8.60 -7.81
CA ILE A 198 5.05 8.10 -8.25
C ILE A 198 5.47 6.91 -7.40
N ALA A 199 5.28 6.97 -6.07
CA ALA A 199 5.57 5.86 -5.18
C ALA A 199 4.72 4.62 -5.50
N LEU A 200 3.46 4.82 -5.87
CA LEU A 200 2.57 3.75 -6.29
C LEU A 200 2.98 3.18 -7.65
N LEU A 201 3.24 4.02 -8.65
CA LEU A 201 3.71 3.60 -9.98
C LEU A 201 5.03 2.83 -9.88
N ARG A 202 5.98 3.28 -9.06
CA ARG A 202 7.26 2.60 -8.83
C ARG A 202 7.09 1.15 -8.36
N ARG A 203 6.10 0.88 -7.50
CA ARG A 203 5.80 -0.49 -7.01
C ARG A 203 5.37 -1.42 -8.14
N HIS A 204 4.73 -0.90 -9.19
CA HIS A 204 4.23 -1.68 -10.33
C HIS A 204 5.19 -1.70 -11.53
N LEU A 205 6.00 -0.65 -11.72
CA LEU A 205 6.90 -0.50 -12.86
C LEU A 205 8.27 -1.18 -12.66
N GLY A 206 8.65 -1.47 -11.41
CA GLY A 206 9.90 -2.13 -11.09
C GLY A 206 11.12 -1.31 -11.52
N HIS A 207 11.84 -1.78 -12.54
CA HIS A 207 13.06 -1.16 -13.07
C HIS A 207 12.81 -0.14 -14.21
N ARG A 208 11.58 -0.05 -14.73
CA ARG A 208 11.22 0.89 -15.81
C ARG A 208 11.33 2.34 -15.35
N GLN A 209 11.56 3.25 -16.29
CA GLN A 209 11.83 4.64 -15.98
C GLN A 209 10.53 5.41 -15.71
N ILE A 210 10.56 6.28 -14.70
CA ILE A 210 9.52 7.29 -14.45
C ILE A 210 10.12 8.67 -14.69
N ALA A 211 9.58 9.38 -15.66
CA ALA A 211 9.93 10.76 -15.96
C ALA A 211 8.79 11.71 -15.51
N LEU A 212 9.14 12.95 -15.15
CA LEU A 212 8.17 13.97 -14.78
C LEU A 212 8.56 15.30 -15.41
N GLU A 213 7.64 15.85 -16.21
CA GLU A 213 7.68 17.19 -16.76
C GLU A 213 6.83 18.12 -15.94
N THR A 214 7.41 19.25 -15.50
CA THR A 214 6.74 20.19 -14.61
C THR A 214 7.19 21.64 -14.82
N VAL A 215 6.35 22.57 -14.37
CA VAL A 215 6.72 23.97 -14.12
C VAL A 215 7.72 24.03 -12.96
N ALA A 216 8.59 25.04 -12.95
CA ALA A 216 9.55 25.24 -11.87
C ALA A 216 8.86 25.48 -10.52
N PRO A 217 9.12 24.66 -9.49
CA PRO A 217 8.65 24.93 -8.14
C PRO A 217 9.48 26.05 -7.50
N LYS A 218 8.85 26.87 -6.65
CA LYS A 218 9.57 27.80 -5.76
C LYS A 218 10.25 27.03 -4.64
N ASP A 219 9.58 26.02 -4.11
CA ASP A 219 10.16 25.08 -3.15
C ASP A 219 10.85 23.92 -3.86
N VAL A 220 12.18 24.00 -4.00
CA VAL A 220 12.98 22.95 -4.64
C VAL A 220 13.12 21.68 -3.79
N SER A 221 12.78 21.69 -2.49
CA SER A 221 12.87 20.50 -1.64
C SER A 221 11.90 19.39 -2.09
N VAL A 222 10.83 19.75 -2.80
CA VAL A 222 9.90 18.79 -3.39
C VAL A 222 10.59 17.91 -4.43
N ILE A 223 11.63 18.40 -5.11
CA ILE A 223 12.43 17.63 -6.08
C ILE A 223 13.11 16.44 -5.39
N ASP A 224 13.60 16.63 -4.16
CA ASP A 224 14.19 15.57 -3.34
C ASP A 224 13.14 14.52 -2.97
N ALA A 225 11.93 14.98 -2.60
CA ALA A 225 10.82 14.11 -2.23
C ALA A 225 10.29 13.29 -3.43
N LEU A 226 10.29 13.86 -4.64
CA LEU A 226 9.96 13.16 -5.88
C LEU A 226 11.02 12.11 -6.23
N TYR A 227 12.30 12.46 -6.13
CA TYR A 227 13.39 11.51 -6.29
C TYR A 227 13.27 10.35 -5.30
N ALA A 228 12.94 10.66 -4.04
CA ALA A 228 12.69 9.69 -2.98
C ALA A 228 11.51 8.76 -3.25
N ALA A 229 10.43 9.30 -3.82
CA ALA A 229 9.24 8.54 -4.19
C ALA A 229 9.51 7.50 -5.28
N GLY A 230 10.56 7.70 -6.09
CA GLY A 230 10.91 6.79 -7.18
C GLY A 230 11.04 7.45 -8.54
N LEU A 231 11.12 8.78 -8.64
CA LEU A 231 11.33 9.48 -9.91
C LEU A 231 12.75 9.24 -10.44
N ASP A 232 12.91 8.96 -11.73
CA ASP A 232 14.23 8.70 -12.36
C ASP A 232 14.73 9.87 -13.21
N ILE A 233 13.82 10.60 -13.87
CA ILE A 233 14.14 11.71 -14.78
C ILE A 233 13.30 12.92 -14.39
N PHE A 234 13.97 14.06 -14.18
CA PHE A 234 13.34 15.33 -13.86
C PHE A 234 13.44 16.28 -15.04
N ILE A 235 12.30 16.83 -15.46
CA ILE A 235 12.18 17.67 -16.64
C ILE A 235 11.53 18.98 -16.23
N CYS A 236 12.24 20.08 -16.43
CA CYS A 236 11.74 21.43 -16.22
C CYS A 236 12.18 22.30 -17.38
N ASN A 237 11.22 22.81 -18.13
CA ASN A 237 11.52 23.37 -19.43
C ASN A 237 11.76 24.86 -19.39
N LEU A 238 12.74 25.27 -20.19
CA LEU A 238 12.95 26.65 -20.57
C LEU A 238 12.08 27.07 -21.76
N GLU A 239 11.84 26.15 -22.71
CA GLU A 239 11.12 26.33 -23.99
C GLU A 239 11.65 27.39 -24.95
N VAL A 240 12.00 28.57 -24.45
CA VAL A 240 12.53 29.72 -25.20
C VAL A 240 13.67 30.31 -24.39
N PHE A 241 14.86 30.42 -24.98
CA PHE A 241 16.05 30.90 -24.30
C PHE A 241 16.09 32.44 -24.18
N ASP A 242 15.61 33.19 -25.16
CA ASP A 242 15.49 34.64 -25.07
C ASP A 242 14.46 35.03 -24.00
N GLY A 243 14.92 35.72 -22.94
CA GLY A 243 14.07 36.06 -21.79
C GLY A 243 12.89 36.98 -22.12
N LYS A 244 13.03 37.88 -23.10
CA LYS A 244 11.89 38.73 -23.53
C LYS A 244 10.86 37.91 -24.27
N ARG A 245 11.33 37.04 -25.17
CA ARG A 245 10.46 36.16 -25.94
C ARG A 245 9.79 35.11 -25.06
N PHE A 246 10.50 34.62 -24.05
CA PHE A 246 9.96 33.74 -23.02
C PHE A 246 8.82 34.41 -22.25
N ALA A 247 8.98 35.67 -21.82
CA ALA A 247 7.93 36.40 -21.12
C ALA A 247 6.66 36.62 -21.98
N GLU A 248 6.83 36.82 -23.29
CA GLU A 248 5.72 36.94 -24.25
C GLU A 248 5.00 35.62 -24.48
N ILE A 249 5.75 34.52 -24.65
CA ILE A 249 5.21 33.22 -25.03
C ILE A 249 4.71 32.42 -23.82
N CYS A 250 5.36 32.55 -22.67
CA CYS A 250 5.09 31.80 -21.44
C CYS A 250 4.74 32.73 -20.27
N PRO A 251 3.73 33.61 -20.39
CA PRO A 251 3.48 34.68 -19.40
C PRO A 251 3.18 34.16 -17.99
N GLY A 252 2.49 33.01 -17.85
CA GLY A 252 2.23 32.39 -16.55
C GLY A 252 3.51 31.87 -15.87
N LYS A 253 4.44 31.27 -16.64
CA LYS A 253 5.73 30.80 -16.11
C LYS A 253 6.64 31.96 -15.73
N GLU A 254 6.60 33.05 -16.50
CA GLU A 254 7.31 34.29 -16.17
C GLU A 254 6.86 34.85 -14.81
N ARG A 255 5.54 34.93 -14.58
CA ARG A 255 4.99 35.33 -13.27
C ARG A 255 5.33 34.37 -12.13
N GLN A 256 5.63 33.11 -12.45
CA GLN A 256 6.05 32.08 -11.49
C GLN A 256 7.57 32.10 -11.24
N GLY A 257 8.25 33.22 -11.52
CA GLY A 257 9.69 33.39 -11.27
C GLY A 257 10.57 33.23 -12.51
N GLY A 258 9.96 33.02 -13.68
CA GLY A 258 10.61 33.08 -14.97
C GLY A 258 11.76 32.10 -15.16
N GLN A 259 12.69 32.47 -16.04
CA GLN A 259 13.85 31.65 -16.36
C GLN A 259 14.74 31.41 -15.14
N ASP A 260 14.84 32.36 -14.21
CA ASP A 260 15.65 32.22 -12.99
C ASP A 260 15.17 31.07 -12.11
N ALA A 261 13.85 30.92 -11.94
CA ALA A 261 13.27 29.80 -11.19
C ALA A 261 13.53 28.45 -11.89
N ILE A 262 13.47 28.42 -13.22
CA ILE A 262 13.75 27.23 -14.04
C ILE A 262 15.22 26.81 -13.88
N TRP A 263 16.16 27.75 -14.02
CA TRP A 263 17.59 27.49 -13.81
C TRP A 263 17.87 26.98 -12.40
N HIS A 264 17.28 27.61 -11.38
CA HIS A 264 17.44 27.18 -9.99
C HIS A 264 16.92 25.75 -9.75
N ALA A 265 15.75 25.40 -10.30
CA ALA A 265 15.19 24.06 -10.19
C ALA A 265 16.06 23.01 -10.91
N LEU A 266 16.56 23.32 -12.12
CA LEU A 266 17.43 22.44 -12.89
C LEU A 266 18.79 22.22 -12.22
N GLU A 267 19.40 23.28 -11.68
CA GLU A 267 20.68 23.17 -10.96
C GLU A 267 20.55 22.38 -9.65
N HIS A 268 19.43 22.54 -8.93
CA HIS A 268 19.13 21.70 -7.76
C HIS A 268 18.94 20.24 -8.18
N ALA A 269 18.09 19.98 -9.18
CA ALA A 269 17.86 18.64 -9.69
C ALA A 269 19.16 17.96 -10.14
N ASN A 270 20.11 18.68 -10.77
CA ASN A 270 21.37 18.10 -11.23
C ASN A 270 22.27 17.61 -10.07
N LYS A 271 22.11 18.17 -8.86
CA LYS A 271 22.76 17.66 -7.64
C LYS A 271 22.08 16.40 -7.10
N VAL A 272 20.79 16.21 -7.37
CA VAL A 272 19.93 15.16 -6.81
C VAL A 272 19.89 13.91 -7.69
N PHE A 273 19.70 14.11 -8.99
CA PHE A 273 19.61 13.05 -9.98
C PHE A 273 21.00 12.61 -10.45
N ARG A 274 21.07 11.57 -11.29
CA ARG A 274 22.34 11.19 -11.94
C ARG A 274 22.59 12.14 -13.11
N SER A 275 23.85 12.27 -13.50
CA SER A 275 24.21 12.92 -14.76
C SER A 275 23.40 12.30 -15.91
N GLY A 276 22.87 13.15 -16.80
CA GLY A 276 22.01 12.76 -17.91
C GLY A 276 20.53 12.49 -17.58
N ALA A 277 20.10 12.68 -16.32
CA ALA A 277 18.71 12.47 -15.89
C ALA A 277 17.94 13.78 -15.61
N VAL A 278 18.55 14.94 -15.85
CA VAL A 278 17.92 16.25 -15.75
C VAL A 278 17.84 16.84 -17.15
N VAL A 279 16.63 17.24 -17.53
CA VAL A 279 16.29 17.58 -18.91
C VAL A 279 15.54 18.91 -18.96
N SER A 280 15.75 19.67 -20.02
CA SER A 280 14.94 20.84 -20.35
C SER A 280 14.59 20.84 -21.84
N HIS A 281 13.32 21.06 -22.17
CA HIS A 281 12.92 21.23 -23.56
C HIS A 281 13.25 22.65 -24.08
N LEU A 282 13.64 22.74 -25.35
CA LEU A 282 13.71 23.97 -26.13
C LEU A 282 12.88 23.79 -27.41
N ILE A 283 12.04 24.78 -27.72
CA ILE A 283 11.15 24.72 -28.87
C ILE A 283 11.77 25.49 -30.04
N VAL A 284 12.19 24.75 -31.08
CA VAL A 284 12.76 25.31 -32.29
C VAL A 284 11.66 26.02 -33.10
N GLY A 285 11.88 27.29 -33.45
CA GLY A 285 10.94 28.10 -34.23
C GLY A 285 10.14 29.15 -33.44
N LEU A 286 10.25 29.18 -32.10
CA LEU A 286 9.63 30.22 -31.26
C LEU A 286 10.51 31.47 -31.06
N GLU A 287 11.80 31.32 -31.33
CA GLU A 287 12.84 32.35 -31.28
C GLU A 287 13.83 32.16 -32.45
N PRO A 288 14.71 33.13 -32.74
CA PRO A 288 15.77 32.96 -33.75
C PRO A 288 16.61 31.71 -33.46
N LEU A 289 17.00 30.99 -34.51
CA LEU A 289 17.75 29.73 -34.39
C LEU A 289 19.03 29.94 -33.57
N GLU A 290 19.75 31.04 -33.77
CA GLU A 290 20.98 31.35 -33.03
C GLU A 290 20.75 31.45 -31.52
N SER A 291 19.58 31.95 -31.10
CA SER A 291 19.18 32.00 -29.69
C SER A 291 18.94 30.58 -29.15
N THR A 292 18.21 29.75 -29.91
CA THR A 292 17.97 28.34 -29.55
C THR A 292 19.29 27.57 -29.40
N LEU A 293 20.23 27.74 -30.34
CA LEU A 293 21.54 27.08 -30.30
C LEU A 293 22.42 27.59 -29.14
N SER A 294 22.24 28.85 -28.73
CA SER A 294 22.93 29.41 -27.56
C SER A 294 22.37 28.81 -26.26
N GLY A 295 21.05 28.66 -26.16
CA GLY A 295 20.39 28.00 -25.03
C GLY A 295 20.75 26.52 -24.91
N LEU A 296 20.85 25.82 -26.05
CA LEU A 296 21.33 24.45 -26.13
C LEU A 296 22.72 24.31 -25.47
N LYS A 297 23.69 25.16 -25.85
CA LYS A 297 25.05 25.16 -25.28
C LYS A 297 25.02 25.46 -23.79
N ALA A 298 24.26 26.48 -23.38
CA ALA A 298 24.15 26.87 -21.97
C ALA A 298 23.60 25.74 -21.06
N LEU A 299 22.65 24.94 -21.55
CA LEU A 299 22.14 23.77 -20.83
C LEU A 299 23.21 22.68 -20.69
N ILE A 300 23.91 22.35 -21.78
CA ILE A 300 24.96 21.32 -21.79
C ILE A 300 26.12 21.70 -20.85
N ASP A 301 26.56 22.96 -20.88
CA ASP A 301 27.63 23.48 -20.01
C ASP A 301 27.29 23.34 -18.52
N LYS A 302 25.99 23.37 -18.17
CA LYS A 302 25.47 23.16 -16.81
C LYS A 302 25.16 21.70 -16.49
N GLY A 303 25.47 20.78 -17.39
CA GLY A 303 25.24 19.34 -17.25
C GLY A 303 23.77 18.91 -17.38
N ILE A 304 22.93 19.75 -17.99
CA ILE A 304 21.52 19.50 -18.26
C ILE A 304 21.39 19.05 -19.71
N VAL A 305 20.58 18.01 -19.96
CA VAL A 305 20.39 17.51 -21.32
C VAL A 305 19.28 18.30 -22.00
N PRO A 306 19.56 19.10 -23.05
CA PRO A 306 18.50 19.72 -23.83
C PRO A 306 17.75 18.63 -24.62
N LEU A 307 16.44 18.80 -24.81
CA LEU A 307 15.68 18.09 -25.85
C LEU A 307 15.03 19.13 -26.77
N LEU A 308 15.26 19.00 -28.07
CA LEU A 308 14.71 19.92 -29.05
C LEU A 308 13.36 19.43 -29.56
N ILE A 309 12.39 20.32 -29.59
CA ILE A 309 11.04 20.04 -30.09
C ILE A 309 10.73 21.07 -31.19
N PRO A 310 10.36 20.67 -32.41
CA PRO A 310 9.96 21.61 -33.44
C PRO A 310 8.58 22.19 -33.07
N PHE A 311 8.44 23.50 -33.21
CA PHE A 311 7.17 24.18 -33.02
C PHE A 311 6.14 23.69 -34.04
N ARG A 312 4.92 23.41 -33.55
CA ARG A 312 3.75 23.09 -34.37
C ARG A 312 2.61 24.04 -34.00
N PRO A 313 2.01 24.74 -34.98
CA PRO A 313 0.88 25.62 -34.71
C PRO A 313 -0.37 24.80 -34.40
N LEU A 314 -0.96 25.06 -33.22
CA LEU A 314 -2.14 24.35 -32.74
C LEU A 314 -3.40 25.23 -32.84
N PRO A 315 -4.55 24.71 -33.29
CA PRO A 315 -5.79 25.48 -33.42
C PRO A 315 -6.23 26.11 -32.10
N GLY A 316 -6.72 27.34 -32.14
CA GLY A 316 -7.24 28.03 -30.96
C GLY A 316 -6.16 28.57 -30.01
N THR A 317 -4.88 28.46 -30.39
CA THR A 317 -3.77 29.10 -29.67
C THR A 317 -3.40 30.44 -30.29
N PRO A 318 -2.83 31.40 -29.53
CA PRO A 318 -2.34 32.67 -30.09
C PRO A 318 -1.30 32.52 -31.22
N LEU A 319 -0.63 31.38 -31.31
CA LEU A 319 0.39 31.08 -32.33
C LEU A 319 -0.12 30.14 -33.45
N GLN A 320 -1.44 29.94 -33.59
CA GLN A 320 -2.02 29.05 -34.59
C GLN A 320 -1.67 29.40 -36.05
N ASP A 321 -1.37 30.68 -36.33
CA ASP A 321 -1.07 31.18 -37.68
C ASP A 321 0.45 31.32 -37.94
N VAL A 322 1.29 30.95 -36.97
CA VAL A 322 2.74 31.01 -37.11
C VAL A 322 3.23 29.83 -37.94
N LYS A 323 4.12 30.11 -38.90
CA LYS A 323 4.68 29.08 -39.77
C LYS A 323 5.55 28.11 -38.97
N ILE A 324 5.49 26.83 -39.33
CA ILE A 324 6.39 25.78 -38.84
C ILE A 324 7.84 26.16 -39.23
N PRO A 325 8.84 25.91 -38.36
CA PRO A 325 10.25 26.12 -38.69
C PRO A 325 10.67 25.34 -39.95
N ALA A 326 11.70 25.83 -40.65
CA ALA A 326 12.27 25.12 -41.78
C ALA A 326 12.86 23.77 -41.31
N LEU A 327 12.74 22.74 -42.14
CA LEU A 327 13.23 21.40 -41.79
C LEU A 327 14.75 21.41 -41.58
N ASP A 328 15.46 22.16 -42.42
CA ASP A 328 16.91 22.33 -42.34
C ASP A 328 17.35 23.01 -41.02
N ASP A 329 16.59 23.99 -40.53
CA ASP A 329 16.89 24.64 -39.25
C ASP A 329 16.77 23.65 -38.07
N VAL A 330 15.74 22.81 -38.09
CA VAL A 330 15.51 21.79 -37.05
C VAL A 330 16.57 20.69 -37.15
N GLU A 331 16.90 20.24 -38.35
CA GLU A 331 17.94 19.25 -38.60
C GLU A 331 19.31 19.75 -38.13
N ASN A 332 19.69 20.98 -38.51
CA ASN A 332 20.93 21.62 -38.07
C ASN A 332 21.01 21.70 -36.54
N ALA A 333 19.91 22.02 -35.87
CA ALA A 333 19.86 22.10 -34.41
C ALA A 333 20.02 20.72 -33.74
N LEU A 334 19.38 19.68 -34.28
CA LEU A 334 19.48 18.30 -33.78
C LEU A 334 20.87 17.69 -34.00
N LEU A 335 21.50 17.95 -35.15
CA LEU A 335 22.88 17.55 -35.43
C LEU A 335 23.86 18.22 -34.47
N LEU A 336 23.73 19.54 -34.26
CA LEU A 336 24.57 20.24 -33.29
C LEU A 336 24.36 19.71 -31.87
N GLN A 337 23.11 19.42 -31.49
CA GLN A 337 22.80 18.80 -30.21
C GLN A 337 23.51 17.46 -30.02
N TYR A 338 23.47 16.58 -31.03
CA TYR A 338 24.13 15.28 -31.00
C TYR A 338 25.63 15.42 -30.77
N HIS A 339 26.33 16.21 -31.60
CA HIS A 339 27.78 16.41 -31.47
C HIS A 339 28.20 17.06 -30.14
N LEU A 340 27.44 18.03 -29.65
CA LEU A 340 27.74 18.67 -28.36
C LEU A 340 27.52 17.71 -27.18
N LEU A 341 26.48 16.87 -27.23
CA LEU A 341 26.24 15.87 -26.20
C LEU A 341 27.30 14.77 -26.21
N GLU A 342 27.71 14.32 -27.39
CA GLU A 342 28.78 13.33 -27.55
C GLU A 342 30.11 13.84 -26.95
N THR A 343 30.47 15.09 -27.24
CA THR A 343 31.71 15.71 -26.73
C THR A 343 31.64 16.09 -25.25
N SER A 344 30.45 16.39 -24.70
CA SER A 344 30.27 16.74 -23.28
C SER A 344 30.47 15.58 -22.30
N GLY A 345 30.39 14.32 -22.78
CA GLY A 345 30.39 13.13 -21.93
C GLY A 345 29.12 12.93 -21.10
N LEU A 346 28.05 13.71 -21.35
CA LEU A 346 26.75 13.51 -20.69
C LEU A 346 26.09 12.21 -21.20
N PRO A 347 25.67 11.31 -20.31
CA PRO A 347 25.07 10.05 -20.73
C PRO A 347 23.64 10.26 -21.25
N THR A 348 23.43 10.07 -22.56
CA THR A 348 22.13 10.25 -23.23
C THR A 348 21.26 9.00 -23.27
N HIS A 349 21.82 7.83 -22.90
CA HIS A 349 21.13 6.53 -22.94
C HIS A 349 19.83 6.44 -22.13
N ARG A 350 19.62 7.36 -21.17
CA ARG A 350 18.39 7.46 -20.38
C ARG A 350 17.22 8.02 -21.16
N LEU A 351 17.49 8.74 -22.25
CA LEU A 351 16.51 9.43 -23.08
C LEU A 351 16.21 8.68 -24.38
N ARG A 352 16.81 7.49 -24.58
CA ARG A 352 16.72 6.69 -25.81
C ARG A 352 15.28 6.36 -26.24
N ASP A 353 14.37 6.26 -25.28
CA ASP A 353 12.96 5.90 -25.47
C ASP A 353 12.03 7.09 -25.15
N MET A 354 12.56 8.33 -25.15
CA MET A 354 11.82 9.57 -24.88
C MET A 354 11.56 10.40 -26.14
N GLY A 355 11.77 9.81 -27.32
CA GLY A 355 11.69 10.50 -28.61
C GLY A 355 10.26 10.82 -29.02
N ARG A 356 9.83 12.06 -28.81
CA ARG A 356 8.63 12.61 -29.50
C ARG A 356 8.94 13.07 -30.93
N VAL A 357 10.21 13.27 -31.24
CA VAL A 357 10.74 13.76 -32.52
C VAL A 357 11.91 12.86 -32.93
N LEU A 358 13.14 13.26 -32.60
CA LEU A 358 14.33 12.43 -32.61
C LEU A 358 15.00 12.63 -31.25
N THR A 359 15.32 11.55 -30.56
CA THR A 359 16.18 11.65 -29.37
C THR A 359 17.58 12.09 -29.79
N PRO A 360 18.41 12.59 -28.85
CA PRO A 360 19.81 12.86 -29.13
C PRO A 360 20.52 11.64 -29.74
N MET A 361 20.18 10.42 -29.31
CA MET A 361 20.77 9.19 -29.86
C MET A 361 20.26 8.83 -31.25
N GLU A 362 19.01 9.16 -31.58
CA GLU A 362 18.44 8.94 -32.91
C GLU A 362 18.91 9.98 -33.93
N SER A 363 19.33 11.16 -33.46
CA SER A 363 19.75 12.28 -34.33
C SER A 363 20.97 11.92 -35.19
N ARG A 364 21.81 10.95 -34.78
CA ARG A 364 22.90 10.41 -35.60
C ARG A 364 22.46 9.80 -36.93
N VAL A 365 21.19 9.38 -37.03
CA VAL A 365 20.65 8.79 -38.27
C VAL A 365 20.69 9.84 -39.38
N LEU A 366 20.61 11.13 -39.02
CA LEU A 366 20.77 12.26 -39.93
C LEU A 366 22.17 12.29 -40.59
N ASP A 367 23.22 11.84 -39.90
CA ASP A 367 24.60 11.71 -40.41
C ASP A 367 24.94 10.31 -40.98
N GLY A 368 24.03 9.34 -40.86
CA GLY A 368 24.28 7.95 -41.30
C GLY A 368 25.25 7.15 -40.43
N GLU A 369 25.53 7.60 -39.20
CA GLU A 369 26.45 6.93 -38.28
C GLU A 369 25.81 5.72 -37.56
N GLN A 370 26.61 4.68 -37.30
CA GLN A 370 26.17 3.50 -36.54
C GLN A 370 26.46 3.62 -35.03
N PRO A 371 25.63 3.00 -34.16
CA PRO A 371 25.86 2.98 -32.71
C PRO A 371 27.22 2.39 -32.32
N ALA A 372 27.94 3.12 -31.47
CA ALA A 372 29.13 2.63 -30.79
C ALA A 372 28.83 1.39 -29.93
N LEU A 373 29.84 0.52 -29.72
CA LEU A 373 29.69 -0.74 -28.97
C LEU A 373 29.18 -0.54 -27.53
N SER A 374 29.60 0.54 -26.87
CA SER A 374 29.17 0.92 -25.51
C SER A 374 27.66 1.21 -25.45
N GLU A 375 27.12 1.84 -26.48
CA GLU A 375 25.70 2.17 -26.57
C GLU A 375 24.84 0.94 -26.86
N ARG A 376 25.32 0.02 -27.70
CA ARG A 376 24.63 -1.25 -28.00
C ARG A 376 24.38 -2.08 -26.73
N TRP A 377 25.33 -2.06 -25.79
CA TRP A 377 25.18 -2.78 -24.53
C TRP A 377 24.13 -2.14 -23.61
N VAL A 378 24.11 -0.80 -23.53
CA VAL A 378 23.15 -0.08 -22.68
C VAL A 378 21.72 -0.15 -23.22
N ILE A 379 21.56 -0.22 -24.55
CA ILE A 379 20.26 -0.39 -25.22
C ILE A 379 19.74 -1.84 -25.07
N SER A 380 20.59 -2.82 -24.76
CA SER A 380 20.18 -4.23 -24.58
C SER A 380 19.22 -4.44 -23.39
N SER A 381 18.38 -5.49 -23.45
CA SER A 381 17.44 -5.83 -22.37
C SER A 381 18.13 -6.05 -21.02
N PHE A 382 19.34 -6.60 -21.05
CA PHE A 382 20.18 -6.82 -19.88
C PHE A 382 20.69 -5.50 -19.29
N GLY A 383 21.20 -4.59 -20.14
CA GLY A 383 21.65 -3.26 -19.74
C GLY A 383 20.54 -2.44 -19.06
N ARG A 384 19.31 -2.52 -19.59
CA ARG A 384 18.11 -1.87 -19.03
C ARG A 384 17.80 -2.32 -17.59
N HIS A 385 17.80 -3.63 -17.36
CA HIS A 385 17.54 -4.19 -16.04
C HIS A 385 18.64 -3.82 -15.03
N TRP A 386 19.90 -3.92 -15.45
CA TRP A 386 21.04 -3.63 -14.58
C TRP A 386 21.11 -2.15 -14.17
N GLY A 387 20.86 -1.24 -15.11
CA GLY A 387 20.80 0.19 -14.86
C GLY A 387 19.70 0.58 -13.86
N GLY A 388 18.49 0.06 -14.04
CA GLY A 388 17.37 0.32 -13.13
C GLY A 388 17.61 -0.25 -11.72
N TRP A 389 18.26 -1.41 -11.62
CA TRP A 389 18.64 -1.99 -10.32
C TRP A 389 19.65 -1.12 -9.57
N LEU A 390 20.69 -0.63 -10.25
CA LEU A 390 21.68 0.29 -9.66
C LEU A 390 21.05 1.62 -9.21
N ASP A 391 20.05 2.11 -9.93
CA ASP A 391 19.31 3.32 -9.55
C ASP A 391 18.45 3.08 -8.30
N GLY A 392 17.82 1.92 -8.19
CA GLY A 392 17.12 1.49 -6.98
C GLY A 392 18.05 1.44 -5.76
N LEU A 393 19.25 0.89 -5.95
CA LEU A 393 20.27 0.82 -4.90
C LEU A 393 20.77 2.22 -4.50
N ARG A 394 21.12 3.08 -5.47
CA ARG A 394 21.56 4.46 -5.20
C ARG A 394 20.47 5.27 -4.51
N ARG A 395 19.21 5.14 -4.94
CA ARG A 395 18.06 5.80 -4.30
C ARG A 395 17.91 5.28 -2.87
N HIS A 396 17.96 3.98 -2.65
CA HIS A 396 17.89 3.40 -1.31
C HIS A 396 19.02 3.89 -0.38
N VAL A 397 20.24 4.01 -0.91
CA VAL A 397 21.41 4.54 -0.18
C VAL A 397 21.27 6.04 0.12
N ARG A 398 20.74 6.83 -0.83
CA ARG A 398 20.61 8.28 -0.70
C ARG A 398 19.38 8.73 0.10
N VAL A 399 18.30 7.95 0.07
CA VAL A 399 16.96 8.30 0.59
C VAL A 399 16.58 7.49 1.83
N GLY A 400 17.38 6.49 2.23
CA GLY A 400 17.11 5.53 3.31
C GLY A 400 16.13 5.99 4.41
N LYS A 401 14.88 5.52 4.29
CA LYS A 401 13.67 5.74 5.12
C LYS A 401 13.08 7.16 5.07
N GLY A 402 12.09 7.33 4.19
CA GLY A 402 11.25 8.53 4.08
C GLY A 402 10.32 8.77 5.28
N GLU A 403 10.86 9.40 6.31
CA GLU A 403 10.14 10.17 7.32
C GLU A 403 11.09 11.29 7.77
N LYS A 404 10.81 12.56 7.39
CA LYS A 404 11.53 13.81 7.73
C LYS A 404 13.07 13.74 7.67
N THR A 405 13.73 14.66 6.96
CA THR A 405 15.19 14.83 7.05
C THR A 405 15.66 14.77 8.50
N ASP A 406 16.30 13.67 8.83
CA ASP A 406 16.74 13.34 10.18
C ASP A 406 18.16 13.88 10.32
N ASP A 407 18.28 15.09 10.88
CA ASP A 407 19.54 15.84 11.05
C ASP A 407 20.58 15.14 11.96
N ARG A 408 20.34 13.87 12.35
CA ARG A 408 21.26 13.08 13.15
C ARG A 408 22.49 12.69 12.31
N PRO A 409 23.72 12.83 12.84
CA PRO A 409 24.95 12.55 12.11
C PRO A 409 25.04 11.08 11.64
N PHE A 410 25.70 10.84 10.49
CA PHE A 410 25.78 9.56 9.77
C PHE A 410 26.05 8.32 10.66
N HIS A 411 26.92 8.45 11.67
CA HIS A 411 27.20 7.35 12.61
C HIS A 411 25.98 6.95 13.46
N ARG A 412 25.09 7.89 13.81
CA ARG A 412 23.84 7.60 14.55
C ARG A 412 22.78 6.95 13.65
N LEU A 413 22.73 7.30 12.38
CA LEU A 413 21.84 6.68 11.39
C LEU A 413 22.27 5.24 11.08
N LEU A 414 23.58 5.03 10.86
CA LEU A 414 24.16 3.70 10.72
C LEU A 414 23.93 2.87 11.98
N ALA A 415 24.11 3.44 13.16
CA ALA A 415 23.82 2.76 14.43
C ALA A 415 22.33 2.40 14.57
N ALA A 416 21.40 3.27 14.17
CA ALA A 416 19.95 3.00 14.26
C ALA A 416 19.49 1.90 13.28
N GLN A 417 20.08 1.85 12.07
CA GLN A 417 19.78 0.79 11.10
C GLN A 417 20.50 -0.53 11.43
N ALA A 418 21.69 -0.47 12.03
CA ALA A 418 22.41 -1.64 12.51
C ALA A 418 21.85 -2.17 13.84
N ALA A 419 21.13 -1.36 14.62
CA ALA A 419 20.65 -1.71 15.95
C ALA A 419 19.85 -3.02 15.99
N PRO A 420 18.86 -3.29 15.10
CA PRO A 420 18.15 -4.57 15.12
C PRO A 420 19.07 -5.77 14.87
N PHE A 421 20.07 -5.61 14.00
CA PHE A 421 21.05 -6.66 13.71
C PHE A 421 22.02 -6.88 14.87
N VAL A 422 22.47 -5.81 15.52
CA VAL A 422 23.32 -5.89 16.72
C VAL A 422 22.53 -6.52 17.86
N VAL A 423 21.29 -6.09 18.10
CA VAL A 423 20.42 -6.68 19.13
C VAL A 423 20.16 -8.16 18.83
N MET A 424 19.86 -8.53 17.57
CA MET A 424 19.71 -9.93 17.17
C MET A 424 20.99 -10.73 17.41
N PHE A 425 22.14 -10.20 17.02
CA PHE A 425 23.44 -10.83 17.26
C PHE A 425 23.71 -11.03 18.75
N MET A 426 23.42 -10.02 19.59
CA MET A 426 23.55 -10.11 21.04
C MET A 426 22.62 -11.15 21.65
N ILE A 427 21.37 -11.24 21.18
CA ILE A 427 20.40 -12.26 21.62
C ILE A 427 20.89 -13.66 21.24
N VAL A 428 21.35 -13.85 20.01
CA VAL A 428 21.90 -15.14 19.53
C VAL A 428 23.16 -15.52 20.33
N MET A 429 24.05 -14.57 20.59
CA MET A 429 25.24 -14.80 21.40
C MET A 429 24.88 -15.15 22.84
N ALA A 430 23.94 -14.43 23.47
CA ALA A 430 23.48 -14.73 24.83
C ALA A 430 22.85 -16.14 24.91
N PHE A 431 22.05 -16.51 23.92
CA PHE A 431 21.48 -17.85 23.80
C PHE A 431 22.55 -18.92 23.63
N ALA A 432 23.52 -18.70 22.74
CA ALA A 432 24.62 -19.65 22.51
C ALA A 432 25.50 -19.84 23.74
N VAL A 433 25.79 -18.76 24.48
CA VAL A 433 26.53 -18.83 25.76
C VAL A 433 25.73 -19.63 26.80
N GLY A 434 24.43 -19.36 26.94
CA GLY A 434 23.57 -20.13 27.86
C GLY A 434 23.45 -21.60 27.46
N ALA A 435 23.37 -21.90 26.17
CA ALA A 435 23.22 -23.27 25.68
C ALA A 435 24.46 -24.14 25.94
N ILE A 436 25.64 -23.52 26.12
CA ILE A 436 26.90 -24.21 26.45
C ILE A 436 27.14 -24.23 27.98
N SER A 437 26.42 -23.42 28.76
CA SER A 437 26.59 -23.37 30.22
C SER A 437 25.92 -24.56 30.92
N ASP A 438 26.47 -24.92 32.09
CA ASP A 438 25.88 -25.94 32.95
C ASP A 438 24.51 -25.51 33.49
N ALA A 439 23.64 -26.50 33.75
CA ALA A 439 22.32 -26.25 34.30
C ALA A 439 22.41 -25.72 35.75
N PRO A 440 21.54 -24.75 36.13
CA PRO A 440 21.45 -24.29 37.52
C PRO A 440 21.08 -25.41 38.50
N GLU A 441 21.41 -25.22 39.78
CA GLU A 441 21.04 -26.18 40.83
C GLU A 441 19.53 -26.46 40.84
N GLY A 442 19.17 -27.75 40.86
CA GLY A 442 17.78 -28.21 40.87
C GLY A 442 17.11 -28.30 39.49
N LEU A 443 17.83 -28.04 38.38
CA LEU A 443 17.30 -28.16 37.02
C LEU A 443 18.10 -29.19 36.19
N SER A 444 17.39 -30.00 35.39
CA SER A 444 18.03 -30.94 34.46
C SER A 444 18.67 -30.22 33.26
N SER A 445 19.57 -30.89 32.55
CA SER A 445 20.16 -30.34 31.31
C SER A 445 19.08 -30.07 30.26
N GLU A 446 18.13 -30.99 30.10
CA GLU A 446 17.00 -30.84 29.19
C GLU A 446 16.09 -29.70 29.62
N GLY A 447 15.87 -29.52 30.92
CA GLY A 447 15.10 -28.42 31.49
C GLY A 447 15.76 -27.06 31.30
N TRP A 448 17.09 -26.99 31.41
CA TRP A 448 17.84 -25.78 31.13
C TRP A 448 17.73 -25.37 29.67
N GLN A 449 17.92 -26.32 28.75
CA GLN A 449 17.76 -26.06 27.31
C GLN A 449 16.33 -25.66 26.94
N ALA A 450 15.31 -26.32 27.51
CA ALA A 450 13.91 -25.93 27.33
C ALA A 450 13.64 -24.49 27.79
N LEU A 451 14.18 -24.12 28.95
CA LEU A 451 14.05 -22.78 29.51
C LEU A 451 14.73 -21.73 28.63
N LEU A 452 15.93 -22.00 28.12
CA LEU A 452 16.64 -21.10 27.21
C LEU A 452 15.88 -20.89 25.91
N VAL A 453 15.33 -21.94 25.32
CA VAL A 453 14.49 -21.83 24.10
C VAL A 453 13.26 -20.98 24.39
N PHE A 454 12.59 -21.20 25.52
CA PHE A 454 11.47 -20.36 25.94
C PHE A 454 11.87 -18.90 26.11
N LEU A 455 12.98 -18.61 26.80
CA LEU A 455 13.47 -17.24 27.01
C LEU A 455 13.84 -16.56 25.69
N LEU A 456 14.46 -17.28 24.75
CA LEU A 456 14.72 -16.78 23.41
C LEU A 456 13.42 -16.42 22.69
N CYS A 457 12.45 -17.34 22.66
CA CYS A 457 11.15 -17.10 22.05
C CYS A 457 10.39 -15.96 22.72
N LEU A 458 10.45 -15.86 24.06
CA LEU A 458 9.87 -14.78 24.86
C LEU A 458 10.43 -13.42 24.44
N VAL A 459 11.76 -13.27 24.40
CA VAL A 459 12.41 -12.02 23.98
C VAL A 459 12.02 -11.67 22.55
N LEU A 460 12.01 -12.65 21.64
CA LEU A 460 11.64 -12.43 20.24
C LEU A 460 10.16 -12.09 20.04
N TRP A 461 9.24 -12.71 20.80
CA TRP A 461 7.82 -12.37 20.79
C TRP A 461 7.55 -10.98 21.36
N VAL A 462 8.26 -10.58 22.41
CA VAL A 462 8.13 -9.25 23.03
C VAL A 462 8.72 -8.16 22.15
N THR A 463 9.93 -8.37 21.62
CA THR A 463 10.62 -7.38 20.78
C THR A 463 10.08 -7.31 19.36
N GLN A 464 9.35 -8.35 18.91
CA GLN A 464 8.85 -8.51 17.54
C GLN A 464 9.95 -8.38 16.47
N LEU A 465 11.21 -8.71 16.82
CA LEU A 465 12.32 -8.73 15.86
C LEU A 465 12.11 -9.77 14.75
N LEU A 466 11.37 -10.84 15.08
CA LEU A 466 10.87 -11.82 14.12
C LEU A 466 9.34 -11.92 14.23
N PRO A 467 8.62 -12.22 13.13
CA PRO A 467 7.19 -12.49 13.18
C PRO A 467 6.88 -13.65 14.14
N LEU A 468 5.75 -13.57 14.87
CA LEU A 468 5.38 -14.55 15.90
C LEU A 468 5.41 -16.00 15.43
N ALA A 469 4.96 -16.25 14.20
CA ALA A 469 5.00 -17.56 13.57
C ALA A 469 6.43 -18.06 13.36
N VAL A 470 7.32 -17.20 12.86
CA VAL A 470 8.73 -17.54 12.60
C VAL A 470 9.46 -17.83 13.91
N THR A 471 9.22 -17.04 14.96
CA THR A 471 9.74 -17.30 16.31
C THR A 471 9.28 -18.66 16.84
N SER A 472 8.03 -19.03 16.58
CA SER A 472 7.46 -20.31 17.02
C SER A 472 8.05 -21.49 16.25
N LEU A 473 8.24 -21.33 14.93
CA LEU A 473 8.94 -22.31 14.09
C LEU A 473 10.40 -22.50 14.54
N LEU A 474 11.08 -21.41 14.91
CA LEU A 474 12.43 -21.45 15.47
C LEU A 474 12.46 -22.25 16.76
N GLY A 475 11.56 -21.98 17.71
CA GLY A 475 11.48 -22.73 18.96
C GLY A 475 11.28 -24.23 18.73
N MET A 476 10.35 -24.60 17.86
CA MET A 476 10.11 -26.01 17.48
C MET A 476 11.32 -26.67 16.82
N ALA A 477 12.11 -25.93 16.03
CA ALA A 477 13.31 -26.47 15.41
C ALA A 477 14.42 -26.69 16.46
N LEU A 478 14.55 -25.77 17.42
CA LEU A 478 15.58 -25.82 18.45
C LEU A 478 15.34 -26.92 19.49
N LEU A 479 14.10 -27.17 19.91
CA LEU A 479 13.77 -28.21 20.89
C LEU A 479 14.39 -29.60 20.58
N PRO A 480 14.18 -30.19 19.39
CA PRO A 480 14.81 -31.46 19.05
C PRO A 480 16.30 -31.34 18.76
N MET A 481 16.77 -30.21 18.21
CA MET A 481 18.20 -30.00 17.95
C MET A 481 19.04 -29.97 19.24
N LEU A 482 18.46 -29.47 20.33
CA LEU A 482 19.08 -29.40 21.65
C LEU A 482 18.81 -30.64 22.51
N GLY A 483 18.15 -31.66 21.96
CA GLY A 483 17.86 -32.91 22.67
C GLY A 483 16.78 -32.81 23.74
N VAL A 484 16.01 -31.72 23.79
CA VAL A 484 14.95 -31.50 24.79
C VAL A 484 13.79 -32.48 24.60
N MET A 485 13.40 -32.72 23.34
CA MET A 485 12.28 -33.60 22.99
C MET A 485 12.51 -34.21 21.59
N PRO A 486 12.15 -35.49 21.36
CA PRO A 486 12.24 -36.09 20.03
C PRO A 486 11.45 -35.31 18.97
N ALA A 487 12.00 -35.17 17.76
CA ALA A 487 11.37 -34.41 16.67
C ALA A 487 9.96 -34.91 16.32
N SER A 488 9.71 -36.21 16.39
CA SER A 488 8.38 -36.81 16.19
C SER A 488 7.34 -36.26 17.16
N ASN A 489 7.72 -36.06 18.43
CA ASN A 489 6.82 -35.58 19.46
C ASN A 489 6.58 -34.07 19.28
N VAL A 490 7.65 -33.31 19.00
CA VAL A 490 7.53 -31.86 18.76
C VAL A 490 6.61 -31.56 17.58
N PHE A 491 6.76 -32.26 16.45
CA PHE A 491 5.91 -32.03 15.28
C PHE A 491 4.51 -32.60 15.43
N ALA A 492 4.31 -33.68 16.22
CA ALA A 492 2.99 -34.22 16.51
C ALA A 492 2.08 -33.22 17.25
N LEU A 493 2.64 -32.24 17.97
CA LEU A 493 1.88 -31.21 18.68
C LEU A 493 1.12 -30.25 17.74
N PHE A 494 1.46 -30.19 16.44
CA PHE A 494 0.58 -29.54 15.44
C PHE A 494 -0.76 -30.25 15.25
N GLY A 495 -0.80 -31.54 15.55
CA GLY A 495 -1.99 -32.37 15.53
C GLY A 495 -3.00 -32.04 16.64
N ASN A 496 -2.71 -31.06 17.50
CA ASN A 496 -3.60 -30.71 18.61
C ASN A 496 -4.97 -30.23 18.08
N PRO A 497 -6.09 -30.78 18.59
CA PRO A 497 -7.44 -30.44 18.11
C PRO A 497 -7.75 -28.93 18.13
N ALA A 498 -7.22 -28.18 19.09
CA ALA A 498 -7.47 -26.74 19.18
C ALA A 498 -6.89 -25.95 17.99
N VAL A 499 -5.77 -26.41 17.41
CA VAL A 499 -5.17 -25.82 16.21
C VAL A 499 -6.12 -25.96 15.02
N PHE A 500 -6.68 -27.15 14.83
CA PHE A 500 -7.65 -27.43 13.75
C PHE A 500 -9.01 -26.76 13.97
N PHE A 501 -9.44 -26.62 15.23
CA PHE A 501 -10.64 -25.84 15.58
C PHE A 501 -10.51 -24.39 15.11
N ILE A 502 -9.37 -23.73 15.38
CA ILE A 502 -9.13 -22.35 14.93
C ILE A 502 -9.05 -22.25 13.42
N LEU A 503 -8.33 -23.17 12.78
CA LEU A 503 -8.23 -23.18 11.32
C LEU A 503 -9.63 -23.21 10.68
N GLY A 504 -10.48 -24.12 11.16
CA GLY A 504 -11.87 -24.21 10.69
C GLY A 504 -12.70 -22.97 11.03
N ALA A 505 -12.56 -22.40 12.23
CA ALA A 505 -13.24 -21.18 12.63
C ALA A 505 -12.86 -19.98 11.76
N PHE A 506 -11.56 -19.78 11.46
CA PHE A 506 -11.09 -18.72 10.57
C PHE A 506 -11.58 -18.90 9.14
N MET A 507 -11.61 -20.13 8.62
CA MET A 507 -12.16 -20.41 7.30
C MET A 507 -13.66 -20.08 7.22
N LEU A 508 -14.44 -20.45 8.25
CA LEU A 508 -15.88 -20.13 8.31
C LEU A 508 -16.11 -18.63 8.38
N VAL A 509 -15.37 -17.92 9.23
CA VAL A 509 -15.43 -16.46 9.33
C VAL A 509 -15.08 -15.79 8.01
N ALA A 510 -14.01 -16.24 7.35
CA ALA A 510 -13.62 -15.73 6.04
C ALA A 510 -14.77 -15.90 5.02
N GLY A 511 -15.49 -17.02 5.08
CA GLY A 511 -16.67 -17.24 4.24
C GLY A 511 -17.83 -16.30 4.55
N VAL A 512 -18.07 -16.01 5.83
CA VAL A 512 -19.07 -15.01 6.26
C VAL A 512 -18.69 -13.62 5.73
N MET A 513 -17.42 -13.23 5.83
CA MET A 513 -16.92 -11.95 5.32
C MET A 513 -17.09 -11.85 3.80
N GLN A 514 -16.70 -12.88 3.04
CA GLN A 514 -16.78 -12.91 1.58
C GLN A 514 -18.23 -12.81 1.06
N SER A 515 -19.20 -13.30 1.84
CA SER A 515 -20.62 -13.21 1.48
C SER A 515 -21.20 -11.78 1.57
N GLY A 516 -20.49 -10.85 2.22
CA GLY A 516 -20.96 -9.51 2.52
C GLY A 516 -22.13 -9.49 3.54
N LEU A 517 -22.35 -10.59 4.26
CA LEU A 517 -23.39 -10.68 5.29
C LEU A 517 -23.12 -9.68 6.42
N SER A 518 -21.87 -9.63 6.90
CA SER A 518 -21.45 -8.79 8.02
C SER A 518 -21.69 -7.30 7.75
N GLU A 519 -21.32 -6.79 6.56
CA GLU A 519 -21.50 -5.37 6.19
C GLU A 519 -22.98 -4.99 6.09
N ARG A 520 -23.82 -5.88 5.55
CA ARG A 520 -25.27 -5.66 5.44
C ARG A 520 -25.96 -5.62 6.79
N VAL A 521 -25.63 -6.55 7.68
CA VAL A 521 -26.16 -6.58 9.05
C VAL A 521 -25.73 -5.31 9.79
N ALA A 522 -24.46 -4.92 9.67
CA ALA A 522 -23.92 -3.72 10.28
C ALA A 522 -24.69 -2.45 9.86
N LEU A 523 -24.76 -2.19 8.56
CA LEU A 523 -25.46 -1.01 8.00
C LEU A 523 -26.96 -1.06 8.26
N GLY A 524 -27.57 -2.24 8.21
CA GLY A 524 -29.00 -2.43 8.45
C GLY A 524 -29.41 -2.12 9.90
N ILE A 525 -28.56 -2.41 10.88
CA ILE A 525 -28.81 -2.07 12.29
C ILE A 525 -28.51 -0.59 12.53
N LEU A 526 -27.40 -0.07 11.99
CA LEU A 526 -27.05 1.34 12.13
C LEU A 526 -28.14 2.27 11.58
N ASP A 527 -28.71 1.98 10.41
CA ASP A 527 -29.79 2.78 9.80
C ASP A 527 -31.09 2.80 10.64
N ARG A 528 -31.36 1.71 11.37
CA ARG A 528 -32.56 1.55 12.21
C ARG A 528 -32.43 2.11 13.62
N VAL A 529 -31.21 2.27 14.13
CA VAL A 529 -30.99 2.65 15.54
C VAL A 529 -30.37 4.04 15.66
N ALA A 530 -29.52 4.46 14.73
CA ALA A 530 -28.73 5.68 14.83
C ALA A 530 -29.53 6.96 14.49
N HIS A 531 -30.56 7.27 15.28
CA HIS A 531 -31.38 8.47 15.11
C HIS A 531 -30.89 9.68 15.92
N SER A 532 -29.97 9.48 16.86
CA SER A 532 -29.36 10.54 17.67
C SER A 532 -27.86 10.27 17.87
N PRO A 533 -27.03 11.28 18.15
CA PRO A 533 -25.59 11.08 18.34
C PRO A 533 -25.27 10.07 19.45
N LYS A 534 -26.05 10.08 20.54
CA LYS A 534 -25.93 9.08 21.61
C LYS A 534 -26.24 7.67 21.12
N GLN A 535 -27.33 7.49 20.39
CA GLN A 535 -27.70 6.17 19.84
C GLN A 535 -26.69 5.67 18.82
N LEU A 536 -26.16 6.55 17.96
CA LEU A 536 -25.11 6.21 17.01
C LEU A 536 -23.84 5.75 17.75
N LEU A 537 -23.43 6.48 18.78
CA LEU A 537 -22.26 6.12 19.59
C LEU A 537 -22.46 4.78 20.31
N CYS A 538 -23.64 4.55 20.91
CA CYS A 538 -23.99 3.26 21.51
C CYS A 538 -23.95 2.13 20.47
N ALA A 539 -24.50 2.36 19.27
CA ALA A 539 -24.50 1.36 18.20
C ALA A 539 -23.07 1.07 17.71
N MET A 540 -22.21 2.09 17.60
CA MET A 540 -20.80 1.95 17.23
C MET A 540 -19.96 1.23 18.30
N LEU A 541 -20.45 1.07 19.53
CA LEU A 541 -19.83 0.24 20.56
C LEU A 541 -20.42 -1.18 20.58
N LEU A 542 -21.73 -1.28 20.71
CA LEU A 542 -22.41 -2.55 20.97
C LEU A 542 -22.45 -3.45 19.73
N LEU A 543 -22.58 -2.89 18.54
CA LEU A 543 -22.67 -3.68 17.32
C LEU A 543 -21.33 -4.35 16.97
N PRO A 544 -20.17 -3.65 17.01
CA PRO A 544 -18.88 -4.32 16.96
C PRO A 544 -18.69 -5.37 18.05
N ALA A 545 -19.15 -5.11 19.29
CA ALA A 545 -19.03 -6.08 20.37
C ALA A 545 -19.81 -7.37 20.11
N LEU A 546 -21.06 -7.26 19.67
CA LEU A 546 -21.90 -8.42 19.32
C LEU A 546 -21.33 -9.19 18.13
N MET A 547 -20.81 -8.48 17.12
CA MET A 547 -20.19 -9.09 15.96
C MET A 547 -18.89 -9.82 16.33
N ALA A 548 -18.10 -9.25 17.24
CA ALA A 548 -16.85 -9.85 17.73
C ALA A 548 -17.08 -11.14 18.55
N CYS A 549 -18.30 -11.41 19.02
CA CYS A 549 -18.64 -12.71 19.63
C CYS A 549 -18.60 -13.86 18.62
N VAL A 550 -18.66 -13.57 17.31
CA VAL A 550 -18.81 -14.59 16.26
C VAL A 550 -17.70 -14.49 15.20
N MET A 551 -16.95 -13.38 15.19
CA MET A 551 -15.84 -13.17 14.29
C MET A 551 -14.66 -12.50 15.01
N PRO A 552 -13.43 -12.63 14.49
CA PRO A 552 -12.25 -12.06 15.12
C PRO A 552 -12.35 -10.53 15.25
N GLU A 553 -11.92 -10.00 16.39
CA GLU A 553 -11.98 -8.56 16.71
C GLU A 553 -11.30 -7.66 15.65
N HIS A 554 -10.22 -8.13 15.03
CA HIS A 554 -9.54 -7.39 13.97
C HIS A 554 -10.35 -7.31 12.66
N ALA A 555 -11.12 -8.35 12.34
CA ALA A 555 -12.02 -8.37 11.18
C ALA A 555 -13.21 -7.43 11.40
N VAL A 556 -13.78 -7.41 12.62
CA VAL A 556 -14.81 -6.44 13.00
C VAL A 556 -14.27 -5.02 12.89
N ALA A 557 -13.09 -4.76 13.44
CA ALA A 557 -12.49 -3.43 13.38
C ALA A 557 -12.27 -2.96 11.93
N ALA A 558 -11.74 -3.84 11.07
CA ALA A 558 -11.54 -3.54 9.65
C ALA A 558 -12.84 -3.25 8.91
N LEU A 559 -13.93 -3.98 9.24
CA LEU A 559 -15.26 -3.77 8.66
C LEU A 559 -15.86 -2.41 9.03
N PHE A 560 -15.75 -2.03 10.31
CA PHE A 560 -16.37 -0.82 10.83
C PHE A 560 -15.50 0.43 10.69
N LEU A 561 -14.20 0.29 10.42
CA LEU A 561 -13.30 1.42 10.25
C LEU A 561 -13.74 2.34 9.09
N PRO A 562 -14.04 1.86 7.87
CA PRO A 562 -14.60 2.68 6.81
C PRO A 562 -15.92 3.36 7.20
N ILE A 563 -16.78 2.67 7.96
CA ILE A 563 -18.05 3.20 8.45
C ILE A 563 -17.80 4.37 9.42
N ALA A 564 -16.86 4.20 10.36
CA ALA A 564 -16.44 5.24 11.28
C ALA A 564 -15.87 6.47 10.55
N TRP A 565 -15.03 6.25 9.54
CA TRP A 565 -14.52 7.33 8.68
C TRP A 565 -15.64 8.07 7.97
N GLU A 566 -16.61 7.35 7.41
CA GLU A 566 -17.71 7.96 6.69
C GLU A 566 -18.63 8.78 7.61
N ILE A 567 -18.90 8.27 8.82
CA ILE A 567 -19.62 9.02 9.87
C ILE A 567 -18.90 10.33 10.17
N VAL A 568 -17.60 10.26 10.48
CA VAL A 568 -16.80 11.42 10.89
C VAL A 568 -16.69 12.46 9.77
N ARG A 569 -16.52 12.01 8.52
CA ARG A 569 -16.46 12.88 7.33
C ARG A 569 -17.82 13.52 7.02
N SER A 570 -18.90 12.73 7.03
CA SER A 570 -20.26 13.23 6.75
C SER A 570 -20.72 14.27 7.77
N LEU A 571 -20.21 14.18 9.00
CA LEU A 571 -20.46 15.15 10.08
C LEU A 571 -19.52 16.35 10.06
N GLY A 572 -18.56 16.42 9.12
CA GLY A 572 -17.61 17.53 9.00
C GLY A 572 -16.66 17.67 10.20
N LEU A 573 -16.43 16.58 10.96
CA LEU A 573 -15.67 16.65 12.21
C LEU A 573 -14.16 16.73 11.93
N LYS A 574 -13.54 17.81 12.43
CA LYS A 574 -12.08 18.03 12.33
C LYS A 574 -11.30 17.06 13.23
N LYS A 575 -10.02 16.85 12.90
CA LYS A 575 -9.09 16.08 13.75
C LYS A 575 -9.05 16.68 15.17
N GLY A 576 -9.04 15.81 16.18
CA GLY A 576 -9.10 16.21 17.59
C GLY A 576 -10.52 16.43 18.14
N HIS A 577 -11.58 16.43 17.31
CA HIS A 577 -12.95 16.57 17.81
C HIS A 577 -13.34 15.39 18.72
N VAL A 578 -13.83 15.68 19.92
CA VAL A 578 -14.09 14.68 20.98
C VAL A 578 -15.08 13.60 20.54
N TYR A 579 -16.13 13.97 19.80
CA TYR A 579 -17.08 12.99 19.26
C TYR A 579 -16.47 12.08 18.19
N ALA A 580 -15.53 12.58 17.37
CA ALA A 580 -14.83 11.74 16.40
C ALA A 580 -13.94 10.72 17.12
N GLN A 581 -13.22 11.16 18.16
CA GLN A 581 -12.46 10.27 19.05
C GLN A 581 -13.37 9.21 19.67
N ALA A 582 -14.57 9.60 20.13
CA ALA A 582 -15.54 8.69 20.73
C ALA A 582 -16.01 7.60 19.75
N ILE A 583 -16.29 7.94 18.49
CA ILE A 583 -16.71 6.97 17.47
C ILE A 583 -15.60 5.94 17.21
N PHE A 584 -14.35 6.39 17.10
CA PHE A 584 -13.21 5.49 16.93
C PHE A 584 -12.96 4.63 18.17
N PHE A 585 -13.05 5.19 19.38
CA PHE A 585 -12.95 4.41 20.62
C PHE A 585 -14.10 3.41 20.77
N ALA A 586 -15.33 3.80 20.46
CA ALA A 586 -16.50 2.91 20.48
C ALA A 586 -16.27 1.70 19.58
N LEU A 587 -15.81 1.94 18.35
CA LEU A 587 -15.42 0.88 17.42
C LEU A 587 -14.38 -0.07 18.03
N ALA A 588 -13.23 0.45 18.44
CA ALA A 588 -12.13 -0.39 18.90
C ALA A 588 -12.47 -1.14 20.18
N TRP A 589 -12.99 -0.44 21.20
CA TRP A 589 -13.36 -1.05 22.47
C TRP A 589 -14.50 -2.04 22.31
N GLY A 590 -15.47 -1.76 21.44
CA GLY A 590 -16.53 -2.70 21.10
C GLY A 590 -15.95 -4.01 20.57
N ALA A 591 -15.09 -3.92 19.54
CA ALA A 591 -14.45 -5.09 18.96
C ALA A 591 -13.58 -5.87 19.96
N ILE A 592 -12.75 -5.18 20.75
CA ILE A 592 -11.85 -5.80 21.74
C ILE A 592 -12.64 -6.50 22.85
N ILE A 593 -13.56 -5.79 23.50
CA ILE A 593 -14.32 -6.32 24.64
C ILE A 593 -15.23 -7.46 24.18
N GLY A 594 -15.94 -7.28 23.06
CA GLY A 594 -16.80 -8.31 22.49
C GLY A 594 -16.04 -9.57 22.06
N GLY A 595 -14.81 -9.41 21.57
CA GLY A 595 -13.96 -10.53 21.14
C GLY A 595 -13.57 -11.48 22.26
N VAL A 596 -13.70 -11.08 23.54
CA VAL A 596 -13.41 -11.92 24.71
C VAL A 596 -14.56 -12.90 25.02
N THR A 597 -15.77 -12.57 24.60
CA THR A 597 -17.00 -13.28 25.01
C THR A 597 -16.99 -14.76 24.66
N THR A 598 -16.46 -15.13 23.49
CA THR A 598 -16.46 -16.51 22.99
C THR A 598 -15.07 -16.93 22.50
N LEU A 599 -14.90 -18.21 22.21
CA LEU A 599 -13.67 -18.75 21.60
C LEU A 599 -13.42 -18.30 20.16
N LEU A 600 -14.37 -17.60 19.52
CA LEU A 600 -14.27 -17.17 18.12
C LEU A 600 -13.74 -15.75 17.95
N GLY A 601 -13.88 -14.92 18.99
CA GLY A 601 -13.59 -13.49 18.91
C GLY A 601 -12.11 -13.14 18.85
N GLY A 602 -11.24 -14.08 19.24
CA GLY A 602 -9.80 -13.90 19.13
C GLY A 602 -9.06 -15.20 19.31
N ALA A 603 -7.81 -15.19 18.83
CA ALA A 603 -6.90 -16.32 18.93
C ALA A 603 -6.76 -16.81 20.40
N ARG A 604 -6.55 -15.90 21.35
CA ARG A 604 -6.29 -16.18 22.79
C ARG A 604 -7.07 -17.35 23.43
N GLY A 605 -8.37 -17.44 23.20
CA GLY A 605 -9.24 -18.42 23.89
C GLY A 605 -8.92 -19.86 23.50
N PRO A 606 -8.96 -20.21 22.21
CA PRO A 606 -8.55 -21.55 21.80
C PRO A 606 -7.08 -21.87 22.07
N LEU A 607 -6.17 -20.88 22.23
CA LEU A 607 -4.81 -21.17 22.70
C LEU A 607 -4.80 -21.61 24.15
N ALA A 608 -5.55 -20.90 25.00
CA ALA A 608 -5.69 -21.25 26.41
C ALA A 608 -6.31 -22.65 26.56
N LEU A 609 -7.28 -22.99 25.72
CA LEU A 609 -7.85 -24.33 25.64
C LEU A 609 -6.81 -25.39 25.27
N ALA A 610 -6.03 -25.12 24.22
CA ALA A 610 -4.99 -26.03 23.73
C ALA A 610 -3.95 -26.32 24.80
N LEU A 611 -3.41 -25.26 25.40
CA LEU A 611 -2.38 -25.34 26.42
C LEU A 611 -2.90 -26.00 27.70
N SER A 612 -4.12 -25.68 28.15
CA SER A 612 -4.72 -26.36 29.30
C SER A 612 -4.82 -27.87 29.07
N SER A 613 -5.35 -28.27 27.91
CA SER A 613 -5.52 -29.69 27.57
C SER A 613 -4.18 -30.41 27.44
N GLU A 614 -3.17 -29.78 26.84
CA GLU A 614 -1.87 -30.41 26.59
C GLU A 614 -1.01 -30.49 27.86
N LEU A 615 -1.08 -29.47 28.73
CA LEU A 615 -0.24 -29.39 29.93
C LEU A 615 -0.80 -30.20 31.09
N THR A 616 -2.13 -30.28 31.23
CA THR A 616 -2.77 -30.87 32.43
C THR A 616 -3.77 -31.97 32.13
N GLY A 617 -4.07 -32.23 30.85
CA GLY A 617 -5.14 -33.13 30.44
C GLY A 617 -6.55 -32.60 30.67
N HIS A 618 -6.71 -31.43 31.30
CA HIS A 618 -8.00 -30.81 31.58
C HIS A 618 -8.36 -29.80 30.48
N SER A 619 -9.54 -29.97 29.91
CA SER A 619 -10.09 -29.07 28.88
C SER A 619 -11.35 -28.39 29.37
N PHE A 620 -11.70 -27.26 28.77
CA PHE A 620 -12.98 -26.58 29.01
C PHE A 620 -13.78 -26.45 27.72
N SER A 621 -15.10 -26.36 27.85
CA SER A 621 -15.97 -26.26 26.70
C SER A 621 -16.21 -24.82 26.25
N PHE A 622 -16.74 -24.69 25.03
CA PHE A 622 -17.20 -23.40 24.49
C PHE A 622 -18.18 -22.69 25.44
N LEU A 623 -19.08 -23.45 26.05
CA LEU A 623 -20.08 -22.92 26.98
C LEU A 623 -19.43 -22.45 28.29
N GLN A 624 -18.51 -23.24 28.87
CA GLN A 624 -17.79 -22.87 30.08
C GLN A 624 -17.01 -21.56 29.89
N TRP A 625 -16.28 -21.41 28.79
CA TRP A 625 -15.61 -20.16 28.44
C TRP A 625 -16.59 -18.99 28.39
N THR A 626 -17.70 -19.17 27.65
CA THR A 626 -18.67 -18.10 27.43
C THR A 626 -19.33 -17.67 28.74
N LEU A 627 -19.71 -18.63 29.59
CA LEU A 627 -20.29 -18.34 30.91
C LEU A 627 -19.29 -17.67 31.85
N ALA A 628 -18.00 -18.00 31.76
CA ALA A 628 -16.94 -17.38 32.55
C ALA A 628 -16.69 -15.92 32.14
N ALA A 629 -16.66 -15.64 30.83
CA ALA A 629 -16.34 -14.31 30.28
C ALA A 629 -17.53 -13.35 30.25
N LEU A 630 -18.76 -13.83 30.05
CA LEU A 630 -19.91 -12.98 29.72
C LEU A 630 -20.20 -11.87 30.76
N PRO A 631 -20.25 -12.13 32.08
CA PRO A 631 -20.52 -11.06 33.06
C PRO A 631 -19.41 -10.00 33.09
N LEU A 632 -18.16 -10.43 32.91
CA LEU A 632 -17.02 -9.52 32.84
C LEU A 632 -17.10 -8.63 31.61
N VAL A 633 -17.38 -9.21 30.44
CA VAL A 633 -17.59 -8.47 29.18
C VAL A 633 -18.71 -7.43 29.33
N ILE A 634 -19.85 -7.81 29.91
CA ILE A 634 -20.97 -6.89 30.15
C ILE A 634 -20.55 -5.75 31.09
N GLY A 635 -19.82 -6.06 32.16
CA GLY A 635 -19.30 -5.06 33.10
C GLY A 635 -18.35 -4.07 32.42
N VAL A 636 -17.35 -4.56 31.68
CA VAL A 636 -16.37 -3.72 30.98
C VAL A 636 -17.02 -2.91 29.85
N LEU A 637 -17.97 -3.48 29.10
CA LEU A 637 -18.77 -2.75 28.10
C LEU A 637 -19.58 -1.62 28.74
N SER A 638 -20.14 -1.86 29.93
CA SER A 638 -20.91 -0.84 30.67
C SER A 638 -20.02 0.32 31.11
N VAL A 639 -18.79 0.04 31.57
CA VAL A 639 -17.79 1.07 31.90
C VAL A 639 -17.37 1.83 30.63
N ALA A 640 -17.08 1.12 29.53
CA ALA A 640 -16.74 1.74 28.26
C ALA A 640 -17.85 2.66 27.75
N LEU A 641 -19.10 2.22 27.79
CA LEU A 641 -20.26 3.00 27.39
C LEU A 641 -20.43 4.24 28.28
N TYR A 642 -20.30 4.10 29.60
CA TYR A 642 -20.36 5.21 30.53
C TYR A 642 -19.28 6.26 30.23
N LEU A 643 -18.03 5.84 30.01
CA LEU A 643 -16.93 6.74 29.65
C LEU A 643 -17.20 7.49 28.35
N LEU A 644 -17.66 6.78 27.31
CA LEU A 644 -17.98 7.37 26.01
C LEU A 644 -19.12 8.40 26.11
N LEU A 645 -20.22 8.05 26.78
CA LEU A 645 -21.36 8.95 26.96
C LEU A 645 -21.02 10.19 27.79
N ARG A 646 -20.22 10.02 28.84
CA ARG A 646 -19.74 11.14 29.67
C ARG A 646 -18.86 12.09 28.86
N MET A 647 -18.01 11.54 28.00
CA MET A 647 -17.10 12.32 27.16
C MET A 647 -17.85 13.14 26.09
N THR A 648 -19.02 12.70 25.62
CA THR A 648 -19.73 13.31 24.47
C THR A 648 -21.09 13.96 24.78
N SER A 649 -21.46 14.14 26.06
CA SER A 649 -22.84 14.48 26.47
C SER A 649 -23.41 15.80 25.91
N TYR A 650 -22.60 16.72 25.40
CA TYR A 650 -23.01 18.08 25.00
C TYR A 650 -22.97 18.36 23.49
N VAL A 651 -22.87 17.32 22.65
CA VAL A 651 -22.66 17.47 21.21
C VAL A 651 -24.00 17.34 20.45
N THR A 652 -24.48 18.44 19.87
CA THR A 652 -25.60 18.45 18.91
C THR A 652 -25.07 18.31 17.49
N LEU A 653 -25.50 17.26 16.77
CA LEU A 653 -25.07 16.99 15.39
C LEU A 653 -26.28 16.63 14.54
N ASP A 654 -26.27 17.10 13.29
CA ASP A 654 -27.24 16.67 12.29
C ASP A 654 -26.78 15.34 11.65
N LEU A 655 -27.60 14.30 11.80
CA LEU A 655 -27.32 12.96 11.31
C LEU A 655 -27.91 12.68 9.93
N GLN A 656 -28.61 13.65 9.31
CA GLN A 656 -29.28 13.43 8.03
C GLN A 656 -28.29 13.02 6.94
N ALA A 657 -27.12 13.67 6.86
CA ALA A 657 -26.06 13.33 5.91
C ALA A 657 -25.52 11.91 6.12
N VAL A 658 -25.29 11.49 7.36
CA VAL A 658 -24.82 10.15 7.72
C VAL A 658 -25.83 9.09 7.26
N ARG A 659 -27.12 9.33 7.49
CA ARG A 659 -28.19 8.39 7.12
C ARG A 659 -28.38 8.26 5.61
N GLN A 660 -28.30 9.37 4.87
CA GLN A 660 -28.31 9.33 3.41
C GLN A 660 -27.17 8.46 2.87
N ARG A 661 -25.99 8.56 3.49
CA ARG A 661 -24.81 7.78 3.12
C ARG A 661 -24.96 6.29 3.41
N PHE A 662 -25.49 5.93 4.59
CA PHE A 662 -25.79 4.52 4.91
C PHE A 662 -26.84 3.93 3.98
N THR A 663 -27.85 4.72 3.61
CA THR A 663 -28.90 4.31 2.66
C THR A 663 -28.29 4.06 1.28
N GLN A 664 -27.46 4.99 0.79
CA GLN A 664 -26.75 4.85 -0.48
C GLN A 664 -25.88 3.59 -0.50
N ARG A 665 -25.05 3.37 0.54
CA ARG A 665 -24.18 2.20 0.62
C ARG A 665 -24.97 0.89 0.69
N ARG A 666 -26.12 0.88 1.37
CA ARG A 666 -27.01 -0.29 1.41
C ARG A 666 -27.63 -0.59 0.04
N LEU A 667 -27.98 0.45 -0.73
CA LEU A 667 -28.49 0.30 -2.09
C LEU A 667 -27.41 -0.27 -3.03
N GLU A 668 -26.16 0.19 -2.91
CA GLU A 668 -25.01 -0.37 -3.64
C GLU A 668 -24.76 -1.86 -3.36
N LEU A 669 -24.93 -2.27 -2.10
CA LEU A 669 -24.73 -3.67 -1.69
C LEU A 669 -25.84 -4.63 -2.17
N GLY A 670 -27.02 -4.11 -2.49
CA GLY A 670 -28.18 -4.90 -2.91
C GLY A 670 -28.66 -5.93 -1.87
N GLY A 671 -29.58 -6.80 -2.29
CA GLY A 671 -30.12 -7.88 -1.46
C GLY A 671 -29.11 -8.99 -1.16
N LEU A 672 -29.34 -9.74 -0.08
CA LEU A 672 -28.59 -10.97 0.18
C LEU A 672 -28.97 -12.02 -0.86
N GLY A 673 -28.01 -12.39 -1.71
CA GLY A 673 -28.18 -13.54 -2.60
C GLY A 673 -28.30 -14.85 -1.81
N ILE A 674 -28.77 -15.90 -2.48
CA ILE A 674 -28.98 -17.25 -1.89
C ILE A 674 -27.73 -17.75 -1.16
N LYS A 675 -26.54 -17.53 -1.73
CA LYS A 675 -25.25 -17.92 -1.11
C LYS A 675 -25.02 -17.25 0.25
N GLY A 676 -25.35 -15.96 0.38
CA GLY A 676 -25.19 -15.24 1.65
C GLY A 676 -26.15 -15.73 2.73
N TRP A 677 -27.38 -16.08 2.34
CA TRP A 677 -28.36 -16.65 3.27
C TRP A 677 -27.97 -18.07 3.72
N LEU A 678 -27.54 -18.93 2.79
CA LEU A 678 -27.01 -20.26 3.11
C LEU A 678 -25.78 -20.18 4.03
N MET A 679 -24.89 -19.19 3.82
CA MET A 679 -23.74 -18.97 4.69
C MET A 679 -24.16 -18.58 6.12
N ALA A 680 -25.19 -17.73 6.25
CA ALA A 680 -25.73 -17.37 7.57
C ALA A 680 -26.29 -18.60 8.30
N VAL A 681 -27.05 -19.45 7.61
CA VAL A 681 -27.59 -20.71 8.16
C VAL A 681 -26.47 -21.65 8.58
N LEU A 682 -25.46 -21.85 7.72
CA LEU A 682 -24.32 -22.71 8.02
C LEU A 682 -23.57 -22.24 9.27
N MET A 683 -23.28 -20.94 9.37
CA MET A 683 -22.61 -20.37 10.55
C MET A 683 -23.45 -20.56 11.81
N SER A 684 -24.76 -20.30 11.72
CA SER A 684 -25.68 -20.42 12.86
C SER A 684 -25.79 -21.86 13.35
N ALA A 685 -25.90 -22.82 12.42
CA ALA A 685 -25.92 -24.24 12.73
C ALA A 685 -24.59 -24.71 13.36
N THR A 686 -23.45 -24.21 12.87
CA THR A 686 -22.13 -24.56 13.41
C THR A 686 -21.95 -24.05 14.84
N VAL A 687 -22.37 -22.81 15.13
CA VAL A 687 -22.33 -22.25 16.50
C VAL A 687 -23.23 -23.06 17.44
N LEU A 688 -24.43 -23.43 16.99
CA LEU A 688 -25.33 -24.28 17.77
C LEU A 688 -24.72 -25.66 18.05
N ALA A 689 -24.03 -26.24 17.07
CA ALA A 689 -23.33 -27.51 17.21
C ALA A 689 -22.16 -27.43 18.20
N TRP A 690 -21.36 -26.36 18.21
CA TRP A 690 -20.31 -26.16 19.22
C TRP A 690 -20.87 -26.09 20.64
N VAL A 691 -22.01 -25.42 20.83
CA VAL A 691 -22.66 -25.29 22.15
C VAL A 691 -23.26 -26.62 22.62
N LEU A 692 -24.00 -27.32 21.76
CA LEU A 692 -24.79 -28.49 22.15
C LEU A 692 -24.01 -29.80 22.07
N ALA A 693 -23.15 -29.94 21.05
CA ALA A 693 -22.47 -31.19 20.71
C ALA A 693 -20.95 -31.14 20.90
N GLY A 694 -20.38 -29.98 21.27
CA GLY A 694 -18.94 -29.78 21.42
C GLY A 694 -18.27 -30.50 22.59
N HIS A 695 -19.04 -31.04 23.54
CA HIS A 695 -18.51 -31.91 24.60
C HIS A 695 -18.43 -33.38 24.14
N ALA A 696 -19.39 -33.83 23.31
CA ALA A 696 -19.45 -35.20 22.81
C ALA A 696 -18.62 -35.41 21.55
N ASN A 697 -18.42 -34.35 20.75
CA ASN A 697 -17.60 -34.32 19.54
C ASN A 697 -16.53 -33.25 19.70
N THR A 698 -15.34 -33.46 19.14
CA THR A 698 -14.31 -32.41 19.19
C THR A 698 -14.78 -31.16 18.43
N LEU A 699 -14.53 -29.98 19.02
CA LEU A 699 -14.83 -28.69 18.38
C LEU A 699 -14.18 -28.60 16.99
N ALA A 700 -12.98 -29.19 16.85
CA ALA A 700 -12.24 -29.29 15.61
C ALA A 700 -13.02 -30.03 14.51
N SER A 701 -13.56 -31.22 14.81
CA SER A 701 -14.32 -32.02 13.83
C SER A 701 -15.56 -31.27 13.35
N ILE A 702 -16.28 -30.60 14.25
CA ILE A 702 -17.45 -29.77 13.89
C ILE A 702 -17.03 -28.66 12.92
N SER A 703 -15.94 -27.95 13.21
CA SER A 703 -15.44 -26.87 12.35
C SER A 703 -15.01 -27.38 10.98
N LEU A 704 -14.28 -28.51 10.91
CA LEU A 704 -13.81 -29.07 9.63
C LEU A 704 -14.96 -29.56 8.76
N ILE A 705 -15.97 -30.22 9.34
CA ILE A 705 -17.17 -30.63 8.61
C ILE A 705 -17.91 -29.40 8.06
N ALA A 706 -18.06 -28.35 8.87
CA ALA A 706 -18.69 -27.11 8.43
C ALA A 706 -17.92 -26.45 7.27
N VAL A 707 -16.59 -26.46 7.29
CA VAL A 707 -15.75 -25.99 6.17
C VAL A 707 -15.99 -26.83 4.92
N VAL A 708 -15.99 -28.17 5.03
CA VAL A 708 -16.27 -29.05 3.90
C VAL A 708 -17.66 -28.78 3.32
N LEU A 709 -18.68 -28.60 4.16
CA LEU A 709 -20.04 -28.23 3.73
C LEU A 709 -20.07 -26.86 3.04
N MET A 710 -19.32 -25.88 3.55
CA MET A 710 -19.21 -24.55 2.94
C MET A 710 -18.74 -24.62 1.48
N PHE A 711 -17.73 -25.45 1.20
CA PHE A 711 -17.20 -25.66 -0.15
C PHE A 711 -18.09 -26.58 -1.00
N ALA A 712 -18.65 -27.65 -0.41
CA ALA A 712 -19.56 -28.56 -1.11
C ALA A 712 -20.82 -27.84 -1.62
N LEU A 713 -21.33 -26.89 -0.84
CA LEU A 713 -22.45 -26.00 -1.21
C LEU A 713 -22.05 -24.86 -2.15
N ARG A 714 -20.77 -24.78 -2.57
CA ARG A 714 -20.20 -23.74 -3.45
C ARG A 714 -20.50 -22.32 -2.97
N LEU A 715 -20.46 -22.11 -1.66
CA LEU A 715 -20.70 -20.80 -1.04
C LEU A 715 -19.54 -19.84 -1.31
N VAL A 716 -18.30 -20.37 -1.32
CA VAL A 716 -17.05 -19.62 -1.49
C VAL A 716 -16.01 -20.39 -2.31
N GLU A 717 -15.02 -19.68 -2.84
CA GLU A 717 -13.87 -20.24 -3.55
C GLU A 717 -12.65 -20.35 -2.64
N TRP A 718 -11.80 -21.37 -2.85
CA TRP A 718 -10.62 -21.62 -2.01
C TRP A 718 -9.68 -20.41 -1.96
N LYS A 719 -9.39 -19.82 -3.12
CA LYS A 719 -8.49 -18.67 -3.27
C LYS A 719 -8.96 -17.45 -2.47
N ALA A 720 -10.28 -17.27 -2.32
CA ALA A 720 -10.85 -16.17 -1.54
C ALA A 720 -10.67 -16.40 -0.03
N ILE A 721 -10.79 -17.66 0.43
CA ILE A 721 -10.64 -18.01 1.84
C ILE A 721 -9.18 -17.97 2.28
N GLU A 722 -8.27 -18.52 1.48
CA GLU A 722 -6.83 -18.61 1.81
C GLU A 722 -6.21 -17.27 2.19
N GLN A 723 -6.63 -16.18 1.53
CA GLN A 723 -6.13 -14.82 1.79
C GLN A 723 -6.57 -14.23 3.13
N HIS A 724 -7.67 -14.74 3.71
CA HIS A 724 -8.26 -14.23 4.95
C HIS A 724 -7.93 -15.12 6.16
N VAL A 725 -7.37 -16.32 5.94
CA VAL A 725 -6.93 -17.20 7.03
C VAL A 725 -5.62 -16.70 7.61
N SER A 726 -5.58 -16.51 8.94
CA SER A 726 -4.38 -16.09 9.65
C SER A 726 -3.41 -17.25 9.90
N TRP A 727 -2.69 -17.70 8.86
CA TRP A 727 -1.71 -18.80 8.95
C TRP A 727 -0.65 -18.58 10.03
N SER A 728 -0.25 -17.33 10.26
CA SER A 728 0.69 -16.97 11.31
C SER A 728 0.22 -17.39 12.71
N VAL A 729 -1.08 -17.29 12.98
CA VAL A 729 -1.67 -17.68 14.27
C VAL A 729 -1.65 -19.20 14.40
N VAL A 730 -2.04 -19.93 13.35
CA VAL A 730 -2.03 -21.40 13.34
C VAL A 730 -0.62 -21.95 13.60
N LEU A 731 0.40 -21.39 12.93
CA LEU A 731 1.80 -21.79 13.10
C LEU A 731 2.36 -21.43 14.48
N MET A 732 1.97 -20.26 15.00
CA MET A 732 2.39 -19.84 16.34
C MET A 732 1.88 -20.79 17.43
N TYR A 733 0.72 -21.41 17.25
CA TYR A 733 0.12 -22.27 18.27
C TYR A 733 0.88 -23.58 18.41
N GLY A 734 1.19 -24.22 17.29
CA GLY A 734 2.00 -25.43 17.30
C GLY A 734 3.31 -25.22 18.06
N GLY A 735 3.99 -24.08 17.83
CA GLY A 735 5.23 -23.78 18.55
C GLY A 735 5.03 -23.38 20.01
N ALA A 736 4.01 -22.59 20.35
CA ALA A 736 3.70 -22.26 21.74
C ALA A 736 3.35 -23.50 22.58
N ILE A 737 2.56 -24.42 22.01
CA ILE A 737 2.21 -25.70 22.63
C ILE A 737 3.47 -26.56 22.80
N ALA A 738 4.33 -26.65 21.78
CA ALA A 738 5.59 -27.38 21.85
C ALA A 738 6.53 -26.86 22.93
N ILE A 739 6.72 -25.54 23.02
CA ILE A 739 7.56 -24.92 24.03
C ILE A 739 6.95 -25.11 25.43
N GLY A 740 5.64 -24.90 25.58
CA GLY A 740 4.95 -25.10 26.85
C GLY A 740 5.06 -26.55 27.34
N LYS A 741 4.84 -27.53 26.46
CA LYS A 741 4.96 -28.95 26.77
C LYS A 741 6.39 -29.32 27.16
N ALA A 742 7.39 -28.81 26.44
CA ALA A 742 8.79 -29.01 26.76
C ALA A 742 9.15 -28.46 28.16
N LEU A 743 8.66 -27.28 28.53
CA LEU A 743 8.88 -26.71 29.87
C LEU A 743 8.24 -27.56 30.98
N SER A 744 7.05 -28.12 30.72
CA SER A 744 6.35 -29.00 31.65
C SER A 744 7.07 -30.33 31.83
N ASP A 745 7.36 -31.02 30.72
CA ASP A 745 7.93 -32.38 30.72
C ASP A 745 9.34 -32.43 31.32
N THR A 746 10.11 -31.36 31.16
CA THR A 746 11.47 -31.26 31.69
C THR A 746 11.54 -30.77 33.14
N GLY A 747 10.41 -30.37 33.73
CA GLY A 747 10.34 -29.79 35.07
C GLY A 747 10.82 -28.33 35.16
N ALA A 748 11.23 -27.72 34.03
CA ALA A 748 11.70 -26.34 33.98
C ALA A 748 10.64 -25.32 34.42
N ALA A 749 9.39 -25.56 34.07
CA ALA A 749 8.29 -24.70 34.47
C ALA A 749 8.10 -24.70 36.00
N MET A 750 8.30 -25.86 36.64
CA MET A 750 8.18 -26.00 38.09
C MET A 750 9.38 -25.38 38.82
N TRP A 751 10.58 -25.48 38.26
CA TRP A 751 11.75 -24.79 38.79
C TRP A 751 11.60 -23.26 38.75
N LEU A 752 11.08 -22.73 37.63
CA LEU A 752 10.83 -21.30 37.46
C LEU A 752 9.76 -20.77 38.42
N ALA A 753 8.71 -21.57 38.65
CA ALA A 753 7.66 -21.27 39.62
C ALA A 753 8.20 -21.09 41.05
N HIS A 754 9.04 -22.02 41.53
CA HIS A 754 9.65 -21.93 42.87
C HIS A 754 10.63 -20.75 42.99
N SER A 755 11.25 -20.35 41.88
CA SER A 755 12.26 -19.28 41.86
C SER A 755 11.65 -17.87 41.84
N LEU A 756 10.48 -17.69 41.21
CA LEU A 756 9.89 -16.38 40.96
C LEU A 756 8.80 -15.98 41.95
N ILE A 757 8.16 -16.94 42.63
CA ILE A 757 7.00 -16.66 43.48
C ILE A 757 7.35 -16.91 44.95
N PRO A 758 7.09 -15.93 45.85
CA PRO A 758 7.21 -16.15 47.28
C PRO A 758 6.27 -17.29 47.71
N GLY A 759 6.81 -18.31 48.38
CA GLY A 759 6.09 -19.54 48.74
C GLY A 759 4.81 -19.35 49.56
N ASP A 760 4.57 -18.16 50.11
CA ASP A 760 3.41 -17.83 50.94
C ASP A 760 2.23 -17.23 50.14
N MET A 761 2.39 -16.91 48.84
CA MET A 761 1.31 -16.36 48.03
C MET A 761 0.36 -17.45 47.51
N VAL A 762 -0.81 -17.57 48.15
CA VAL A 762 -1.88 -18.51 47.79
C VAL A 762 -3.21 -17.81 47.51
N GLY A 763 -4.12 -18.51 46.82
CA GLY A 763 -5.49 -18.07 46.57
C GLY A 763 -5.60 -16.80 45.72
N LEU A 764 -6.46 -15.88 46.15
CA LEU A 764 -6.84 -14.68 45.37
C LEU A 764 -5.65 -13.75 45.08
N ALA A 765 -4.66 -13.69 45.98
CA ALA A 765 -3.47 -12.83 45.80
C ALA A 765 -2.63 -13.29 44.59
N LEU A 766 -2.47 -14.61 44.44
CA LEU A 766 -1.78 -15.20 43.29
C LEU A 766 -2.57 -14.96 41.99
N VAL A 767 -3.89 -15.16 42.02
CA VAL A 767 -4.76 -14.86 40.87
C VAL A 767 -4.65 -13.39 40.45
N ALA A 768 -4.67 -12.45 41.41
CA ALA A 768 -4.51 -11.02 41.13
C ALA A 768 -3.15 -10.70 40.48
N LEU A 769 -2.07 -11.32 40.95
CA LEU A 769 -0.74 -11.18 40.33
C LEU A 769 -0.74 -11.68 38.88
N LEU A 770 -1.32 -12.86 38.63
CA LEU A 770 -1.41 -13.43 37.28
C LEU A 770 -2.24 -12.55 36.34
N VAL A 771 -3.33 -11.96 36.82
CA VAL A 771 -4.16 -11.02 36.05
C VAL A 771 -3.35 -9.76 35.71
N LEU A 772 -2.67 -9.15 36.68
CA LEU A 772 -1.85 -7.95 36.46
C LEU A 772 -0.72 -8.22 35.48
N MET A 773 -0.05 -9.36 35.61
CA MET A 773 1.00 -9.78 34.70
C MET A 773 0.45 -9.95 33.28
N THR A 774 -0.69 -10.60 33.13
CA THR A 774 -1.33 -10.80 31.83
C THR A 774 -1.78 -9.48 31.19
N LEU A 775 -2.38 -8.56 31.97
CA LEU A 775 -2.74 -7.22 31.51
C LEU A 775 -1.52 -6.41 31.06
N PHE A 776 -0.40 -6.55 31.76
CA PHE A 776 0.84 -5.88 31.38
C PHE A 776 1.38 -6.42 30.05
N PHE A 777 1.49 -7.74 29.90
CA PHE A 777 2.01 -8.35 28.68
C PHE A 777 1.13 -8.07 27.46
N THR A 778 -0.19 -8.18 27.59
CA THR A 778 -1.11 -7.99 26.45
C THR A 778 -1.09 -6.57 25.87
N GLU A 779 -0.66 -5.57 26.64
CA GLU A 779 -0.49 -4.21 26.13
C GLU A 779 0.78 -4.07 25.27
N GLY A 780 1.81 -4.86 25.56
CA GLY A 780 3.10 -4.83 24.84
C GLY A 780 3.23 -5.83 23.70
N VAL A 781 2.48 -6.94 23.75
CA VAL A 781 2.54 -8.03 22.75
C VAL A 781 1.15 -8.40 22.25
N SER A 782 1.06 -9.24 21.22
CA SER A 782 -0.25 -9.72 20.76
C SER A 782 -0.95 -10.54 21.85
N ASN A 783 -2.28 -10.42 21.92
CA ASN A 783 -3.13 -11.17 22.86
C ASN A 783 -2.81 -12.68 22.94
N ALA A 784 -2.54 -13.31 21.80
CA ALA A 784 -2.22 -14.74 21.77
C ALA A 784 -0.77 -15.02 22.18
N ALA A 785 0.17 -14.13 21.88
CA ALA A 785 1.52 -14.23 22.43
C ALA A 785 1.52 -14.07 23.95
N ALA A 786 0.69 -13.18 24.51
CA ALA A 786 0.53 -13.05 25.97
C ALA A 786 0.09 -14.37 26.62
N VAL A 787 -0.88 -15.09 26.03
CA VAL A 787 -1.28 -16.43 26.50
C VAL A 787 -0.14 -17.44 26.34
N ALA A 788 0.54 -17.46 25.18
CA ALA A 788 1.67 -18.36 24.92
C ALA A 788 2.84 -18.17 25.91
N ILE A 789 3.03 -16.95 26.40
CA ILE A 789 4.07 -16.59 27.36
C ILE A 789 3.62 -16.91 28.79
N VAL A 790 2.46 -16.41 29.18
CA VAL A 790 2.05 -16.40 30.58
C VAL A 790 1.49 -17.75 31.02
N LEU A 791 0.71 -18.43 30.19
CA LEU A 791 -0.01 -19.64 30.61
C LEU A 791 0.92 -20.81 30.96
N PRO A 792 1.98 -21.14 30.19
CA PRO A 792 2.91 -22.22 30.56
C PRO A 792 3.64 -21.99 31.89
N ILE A 793 3.81 -20.72 32.29
CA ILE A 793 4.39 -20.33 33.57
C ILE A 793 3.34 -20.39 34.68
N ALA A 794 2.17 -19.80 34.43
CA ALA A 794 1.09 -19.67 35.40
C ALA A 794 0.48 -21.02 35.79
N MET A 795 0.49 -22.00 34.88
CA MET A 795 -0.18 -23.29 35.07
C MET A 795 0.47 -24.15 36.18
N PRO A 796 1.79 -24.45 36.14
CA PRO A 796 2.45 -25.19 37.22
C PRO A 796 2.44 -24.43 38.55
N ILE A 797 2.58 -23.10 38.49
CA ILE A 797 2.48 -22.20 39.65
C ILE A 797 1.11 -22.34 40.32
N GLY A 798 0.04 -22.24 39.55
CA GLY A 798 -1.32 -22.30 40.06
C GLY A 798 -1.61 -23.66 40.67
N MET A 799 -1.22 -24.74 39.99
CA MET A 799 -1.41 -26.11 40.48
C MET A 799 -0.65 -26.36 41.78
N ALA A 800 0.61 -25.89 41.88
CA ALA A 800 1.38 -25.99 43.13
C ALA A 800 0.75 -25.21 44.29
N ALA A 801 0.01 -24.13 43.98
CA ALA A 801 -0.75 -23.34 44.94
C ALA A 801 -2.20 -23.83 45.18
N GLY A 802 -2.59 -24.98 44.61
CA GLY A 802 -3.93 -25.56 44.74
C GLY A 802 -5.03 -24.85 43.93
N LEU A 803 -4.65 -24.09 42.89
CA LEU A 803 -5.61 -23.52 41.93
C LEU A 803 -6.04 -24.56 40.91
N ASP A 804 -7.32 -24.52 40.55
CA ASP A 804 -7.87 -25.36 39.49
C ASP A 804 -7.22 -25.03 38.12
N PRO A 805 -6.71 -26.03 37.38
CA PRO A 805 -6.06 -25.82 36.09
C PRO A 805 -6.92 -25.08 35.06
N VAL A 806 -8.22 -25.40 35.01
CA VAL A 806 -9.17 -24.75 34.10
C VAL A 806 -9.37 -23.29 34.52
N GLY A 807 -9.48 -23.03 35.83
CA GLY A 807 -9.54 -21.68 36.39
C GLY A 807 -8.33 -20.83 36.00
N VAL A 808 -7.11 -21.37 36.04
CA VAL A 808 -5.90 -20.66 35.59
C VAL A 808 -5.96 -20.39 34.08
N ALA A 809 -6.31 -21.38 33.26
CA ALA A 809 -6.42 -21.21 31.81
C ALA A 809 -7.44 -20.14 31.41
N LEU A 810 -8.62 -20.14 32.04
CA LEU A 810 -9.66 -19.14 31.84
C LEU A 810 -9.20 -17.75 32.28
N THR A 811 -8.49 -17.66 33.42
CA THR A 811 -7.93 -16.40 33.93
C THR A 811 -7.01 -15.74 32.90
N ILE A 812 -5.99 -16.47 32.46
CA ILE A 812 -5.01 -15.93 31.51
C ILE A 812 -5.66 -15.67 30.14
N GLY A 813 -6.45 -16.63 29.64
CA GLY A 813 -7.07 -16.54 28.32
C GLY A 813 -8.03 -15.35 28.19
N ILE A 814 -8.89 -15.12 29.19
CA ILE A 814 -9.88 -14.03 29.18
C ILE A 814 -9.18 -12.69 29.30
N ILE A 815 -8.27 -12.56 30.28
CA ILE A 815 -7.58 -11.30 30.57
C ILE A 815 -6.64 -10.85 29.46
N ALA A 816 -6.00 -11.80 28.77
CA ALA A 816 -5.15 -11.49 27.63
C ALA A 816 -5.90 -10.78 26.48
N GLY A 817 -7.23 -10.71 26.50
CA GLY A 817 -8.01 -9.95 25.55
C GLY A 817 -8.24 -8.47 25.88
N PHE A 818 -7.86 -8.00 27.06
CA PHE A 818 -8.19 -6.65 27.53
C PHE A 818 -7.02 -5.66 27.40
N ALA A 819 -6.52 -5.53 26.17
CA ALA A 819 -5.50 -4.55 25.80
C ALA A 819 -6.14 -3.25 25.25
N PHE A 820 -6.11 -2.19 26.04
CA PHE A 820 -6.82 -0.92 25.78
C PHE A 820 -5.92 0.31 25.70
N MET A 821 -4.70 0.25 26.23
CA MET A 821 -3.84 1.43 26.43
C MET A 821 -2.95 1.72 25.23
N LEU A 822 -2.25 0.69 24.74
CA LEU A 822 -1.20 0.85 23.72
C LEU A 822 -1.70 0.52 22.32
N THR A 823 -1.12 1.18 21.32
CA THR A 823 -1.42 0.96 19.90
C THR A 823 -0.97 -0.42 19.42
N MET A 824 0.07 -0.98 20.06
CA MET A 824 0.64 -2.27 19.67
C MET A 824 -0.08 -3.48 20.26
N GLY A 825 -0.87 -3.31 21.33
CA GLY A 825 -1.53 -4.44 22.01
C GLY A 825 -2.55 -5.16 21.12
N THR A 826 -3.34 -4.41 20.33
CA THR A 826 -4.34 -5.02 19.43
C THR A 826 -4.47 -4.30 18.08
N PRO A 827 -4.78 -5.03 16.98
CA PRO A 827 -5.03 -4.42 15.68
C PRO A 827 -6.14 -3.34 15.68
N PRO A 828 -7.27 -3.50 16.39
CA PRO A 828 -8.26 -2.42 16.51
C PRO A 828 -7.67 -1.11 17.03
N ASN A 829 -6.82 -1.14 18.07
CA ASN A 829 -6.15 0.06 18.60
C ASN A 829 -5.20 0.70 17.58
N ALA A 830 -4.43 -0.11 16.86
CA ALA A 830 -3.56 0.37 15.78
C ALA A 830 -4.35 1.04 14.64
N MET A 831 -5.45 0.42 14.21
CA MET A 831 -6.31 0.91 13.13
C MET A 831 -6.93 2.27 13.47
N ILE A 832 -7.44 2.44 14.70
CA ILE A 832 -8.03 3.72 15.11
C ILE A 832 -6.97 4.80 15.33
N TYR A 833 -5.76 4.44 15.77
CA TYR A 833 -4.66 5.38 15.90
C TYR A 833 -4.20 5.90 14.52
N ALA A 834 -4.10 5.00 13.54
CA ALA A 834 -3.78 5.33 12.15
C ALA A 834 -4.81 6.27 11.48
N SER A 835 -6.00 6.43 12.06
CA SER A 835 -6.98 7.42 11.58
C SER A 835 -6.49 8.87 11.71
N GLY A 836 -5.54 9.14 12.63
CA GLY A 836 -5.06 10.48 12.94
C GLY A 836 -6.04 11.35 13.74
N TYR A 837 -7.14 10.77 14.24
CA TYR A 837 -8.09 11.46 15.13
C TYR A 837 -7.77 11.27 16.62
N LEU A 838 -6.96 10.28 16.97
CA LEU A 838 -6.62 9.91 18.35
C LEU A 838 -5.18 10.26 18.69
N ASN A 839 -4.97 10.70 19.93
CA ASN A 839 -3.65 10.95 20.50
C ASN A 839 -3.27 9.83 21.47
N SER A 840 -1.98 9.47 21.53
CA SER A 840 -1.49 8.40 22.41
C SER A 840 -1.80 8.66 23.89
N GLY A 841 -1.77 9.92 24.33
CA GLY A 841 -2.14 10.29 25.70
C GLY A 841 -3.60 10.02 26.06
N SER A 842 -4.53 10.20 25.11
CA SER A 842 -5.95 9.86 25.31
C SER A 842 -6.14 8.35 25.40
N MET A 843 -5.47 7.59 24.54
CA MET A 843 -5.52 6.12 24.56
C MET A 843 -5.01 5.57 25.89
N LEU A 844 -3.85 6.05 26.37
CA LEU A 844 -3.30 5.63 27.66
C LEU A 844 -4.23 5.98 28.82
N ARG A 845 -4.74 7.22 28.86
CA ARG A 845 -5.59 7.69 29.97
C ARG A 845 -6.90 6.92 30.06
N TYR A 846 -7.63 6.78 28.96
CA TYR A 846 -8.92 6.08 28.96
C TYR A 846 -8.76 4.56 28.98
N GLY A 847 -7.74 4.04 28.29
CA GLY A 847 -7.39 2.63 28.31
C GLY A 847 -7.02 2.17 29.72
N ALA A 848 -6.24 2.95 30.48
CA ALA A 848 -5.86 2.58 31.85
C ALA A 848 -7.07 2.45 32.77
N VAL A 849 -8.09 3.29 32.59
CA VAL A 849 -9.37 3.17 33.33
C VAL A 849 -10.08 1.86 32.98
N LEU A 850 -10.10 1.49 31.69
CA LEU A 850 -10.69 0.21 31.27
C LEU A 850 -9.90 -0.99 31.77
N SER A 851 -8.57 -0.99 31.67
CA SER A 851 -7.72 -2.08 32.16
C SER A 851 -7.84 -2.25 33.68
N LEU A 852 -7.88 -1.15 34.44
CA LEU A 852 -8.13 -1.19 35.88
C LEU A 852 -9.54 -1.72 36.20
N SER A 853 -10.55 -1.30 35.43
CA SER A 853 -11.91 -1.81 35.61
C SER A 853 -12.01 -3.31 35.29
N ALA A 854 -11.32 -3.78 34.25
CA ALA A 854 -11.25 -5.18 33.87
C ALA A 854 -10.57 -6.01 34.97
N PHE A 855 -9.49 -5.52 35.57
CA PHE A 855 -8.86 -6.14 36.73
C PHE A 855 -9.84 -6.29 37.90
N LEU A 856 -10.47 -5.20 38.35
CA LEU A 856 -11.38 -5.22 39.49
C LEU A 856 -12.60 -6.10 39.24
N LEU A 857 -13.22 -5.95 38.06
CA LEU A 857 -14.38 -6.75 37.68
C LEU A 857 -14.03 -8.22 37.52
N PHE A 858 -12.85 -8.56 37.01
CA PHE A 858 -12.41 -9.95 36.91
C PHE A 858 -12.33 -10.60 38.29
N ILE A 859 -11.70 -9.93 39.27
CA ILE A 859 -11.60 -10.46 40.64
C ILE A 859 -12.99 -10.71 41.24
N LEU A 860 -13.93 -9.77 41.03
CA LEU A 860 -15.31 -9.93 41.48
C LEU A 860 -16.02 -11.11 40.78
N VAL A 861 -15.91 -11.21 39.46
CA VAL A 861 -16.54 -12.29 38.68
C VAL A 861 -15.95 -13.65 39.04
N ALA A 862 -14.62 -13.75 39.17
CA ALA A 862 -13.96 -14.99 39.51
C ALA A 862 -14.27 -15.44 40.95
N THR A 863 -14.49 -14.50 41.88
CA THR A 863 -14.85 -14.81 43.28
C THR A 863 -16.33 -15.17 43.44
N TYR A 864 -17.23 -14.42 42.81
CA TYR A 864 -18.68 -14.52 43.09
C TYR A 864 -19.49 -15.24 42.01
N TRP A 865 -19.13 -15.09 40.74
CA TRP A 865 -19.89 -15.68 39.64
C TRP A 865 -19.42 -17.08 39.26
N TRP A 866 -18.10 -17.30 39.18
CA TRP A 866 -17.56 -18.59 38.79
C TRP A 866 -18.11 -19.75 39.63
N PRO A 867 -18.17 -19.66 40.99
CA PRO A 867 -18.75 -20.74 41.81
C PRO A 867 -20.22 -21.03 41.49
N VAL A 868 -21.00 -20.01 41.10
CA VAL A 868 -22.43 -20.15 40.77
C VAL A 868 -22.63 -20.95 39.48
N VAL A 869 -21.72 -20.81 38.52
CA VAL A 869 -21.76 -21.54 37.24
C VAL A 869 -20.97 -22.85 37.28
N GLY A 870 -20.55 -23.31 38.46
CA GLY A 870 -19.82 -24.55 38.65
C GLY A 870 -18.35 -24.50 38.22
N LEU A 871 -17.76 -23.30 38.15
CA LEU A 871 -16.33 -23.09 37.94
C LEU A 871 -15.68 -22.75 39.29
N SER A 872 -14.56 -23.38 39.63
CA SER A 872 -13.82 -23.06 40.85
C SER A 872 -12.47 -22.45 40.52
N LEU A 873 -12.02 -21.49 41.33
CA LEU A 873 -10.63 -21.02 41.30
C LEU A 873 -9.68 -21.94 42.09
N LEU A 874 -10.22 -22.63 43.11
CA LEU A 874 -9.47 -23.52 43.98
C LEU A 874 -9.86 -24.97 43.67
N GLU A 875 -8.93 -25.90 43.71
CA GLU A 875 -9.28 -27.32 43.68
C GLU A 875 -10.19 -27.62 44.89
N VAL A 876 -11.37 -28.17 44.63
CA VAL A 876 -12.22 -28.72 45.69
C VAL A 876 -11.53 -30.01 46.12
N GLN A 877 -10.89 -29.99 47.30
CA GLN A 877 -10.31 -31.18 47.92
C GLN A 877 -11.35 -32.27 48.19
#